data_AF-A0A0V1KXX7-F1
#
_entry.id   AF-A0A0V1KXX7-F1
#
_cell.length_a   1.000
_cell.length_b   1.000
_cell.length_c   1.000
_cell.angle_alpha   90.00
_cell.angle_beta   90.00
_cell.angle_gamma   90.00
#
_symmetry.space_group_name_H-M   'P 1'
#
loop_
_entity.id
_entity.type
_entity.pdbx_description
1 polymer ?
#
loop_
_entity_poly.entity_id
_entity_poly.type
_entity_poly.pdbx_seq_one_letter_code
_entity_poly.pdbx_strand_id
1 'polypeptide(L)'
;MALWRISSLCFRSRCGLVMQNAFFSSQDRYVIILPEIPDATAQTNSLLSVVHGNDLPPFDKLSTRESADACAKLALEFEAWMQEHGSSFNSENDVCNFENVIDKVELHLAPMQFAWNTFRHLAGVRSFDPNLMARFKGLQNLVTRARIHRLNNHRFFTAVMDLSHDKNLNSVQSILIAKYIREMQLNGLGLSDKNCKWLEEYRRRIYDAVFKFRLKQAAVKRLSEQVEMMQPLAARQDALRSPLKPWDLDYYARKLAEHDYDIDFGQTAEYFPYMQFLSNVFELIKRLFDITFTLVSGEAAVWDKEVQLFEVTDENARSSIIGHTPIVYLNLNLSSESLKTGVPAFLHWDHLVQFFREIGKSMQILLSQANYSELASGDGIERDCIMIYSFFFEHLFMRPDCLADLSKHYRTNEKLSKNKSANFIHAIREMQIPALVQNILLSEFDLLIHKSSMKFWFDIYRELSRQYFPYGWEKGDYLPCNSSIVVDEQIASSYYRQLISDIIACDLINDIGENTQLNSAEFVNFCKKFKNCYLLADGSMKQLEMYRSFAKRESPSVNAFLNLRRLLTLIQPASEQHIQKWSEEERWMVSETADDYRSITLQYIEKHKLSLQWVQNVLDGTAESERIVYNDPDPEVGFVLAPSLRWDGKDVNQLYLTAICRRQNLKSLRDLRAEHLPMLQNIFTKSTVTIEERYGVPVNRLCIFFHYQPTYYHLHIHFTHLREATAGTSVGRAHLYADVVDNLRSDSDYYAKRTMHFSLRNNDPLLHELLGEEKQTTTKQDE
;
A
#
# COMPACT_ATOMS: atom_id res chain seq x y z
N MET A 1 -23.06 -2.09 -10.05
CA MET A 1 -21.86 -1.24 -10.30
C MET A 1 -22.32 0.11 -10.79
N ALA A 2 -22.38 1.10 -9.90
CA ALA A 2 -22.76 2.46 -10.25
C ALA A 2 -21.60 3.11 -11.03
N LEU A 3 -21.88 3.47 -12.28
CA LEU A 3 -20.95 4.10 -13.21
C LEU A 3 -20.47 5.45 -12.68
N TRP A 4 -19.16 5.57 -12.48
CA TRP A 4 -18.46 6.84 -12.31
C TRP A 4 -18.65 7.69 -13.58
N ARG A 5 -19.46 8.74 -13.50
CA ARG A 5 -19.60 9.74 -14.57
C ARG A 5 -18.51 10.79 -14.42
N ILE A 6 -17.42 10.63 -15.18
CA ILE A 6 -16.44 11.69 -15.43
C ILE A 6 -16.78 12.30 -16.80
N SER A 7 -17.26 13.55 -16.80
CA SER A 7 -17.41 14.32 -18.04
C SER A 7 -16.04 14.81 -18.51
N SER A 8 -15.56 14.26 -19.62
CA SER A 8 -14.35 14.70 -20.31
C SER A 8 -14.57 16.05 -20.98
N LEU A 9 -13.84 17.10 -20.55
CA LEU A 9 -13.63 18.31 -21.34
C LEU A 9 -12.24 18.26 -21.98
N CYS A 10 -12.18 17.78 -23.23
CA CYS A 10 -11.01 17.95 -24.09
C CYS A 10 -10.97 19.39 -24.60
N PHE A 11 -10.06 20.22 -24.08
CA PHE A 11 -9.66 21.45 -24.77
C PHE A 11 -8.58 21.11 -25.82
N ARG A 12 -8.99 20.98 -27.08
CA ARG A 12 -8.12 21.22 -28.23
C ARG A 12 -8.30 22.67 -28.66
N SER A 13 -7.43 23.57 -28.22
CA SER A 13 -7.24 24.86 -28.89
C SER A 13 -5.94 24.81 -29.68
N ARG A 14 -6.06 24.50 -30.98
CA ARG A 14 -5.06 24.93 -31.98
C ARG A 14 -5.18 26.45 -32.07
N CYS A 15 -4.18 27.18 -31.56
CA CYS A 15 -4.02 28.59 -31.90
C CYS A 15 -3.59 28.69 -33.37
N GLY A 16 -4.55 28.94 -34.25
CA GLY A 16 -4.30 29.51 -35.57
C GLY A 16 -4.11 31.01 -35.41
N LEU A 17 -2.91 31.51 -35.70
CA LEU A 17 -2.63 32.93 -35.88
C LEU A 17 -3.42 33.43 -37.09
N VAL A 18 -4.45 34.25 -36.85
CA VAL A 18 -5.02 35.15 -37.85
C VAL A 18 -4.74 36.56 -37.37
N MET A 19 -3.75 37.21 -37.99
CA MET A 19 -3.59 38.65 -37.91
C MET A 19 -4.70 39.31 -38.73
N GLN A 20 -5.55 40.10 -38.07
CA GLN A 20 -6.25 41.19 -38.72
C GLN A 20 -5.95 42.48 -37.96
N ASN A 21 -5.20 43.35 -38.62
CA ASN A 21 -5.02 44.74 -38.24
C ASN A 21 -6.35 45.48 -38.44
N ALA A 22 -6.93 46.00 -37.36
CA ALA A 22 -7.91 47.07 -37.43
C ALA A 22 -7.53 48.13 -36.39
N PHE A 23 -7.08 49.28 -36.89
CA PHE A 23 -6.84 50.48 -36.12
C PHE A 23 -8.15 50.99 -35.53
N PHE A 24 -8.34 50.81 -34.23
CA PHE A 24 -9.29 51.57 -33.43
C PHE A 24 -8.52 52.37 -32.39
N SER A 25 -8.80 53.68 -32.31
CA SER A 25 -8.30 54.53 -31.24
C SER A 25 -8.86 54.03 -29.91
N SER A 26 -8.06 53.33 -29.10
CA SER A 26 -8.46 52.98 -27.75
C SER A 26 -8.24 54.19 -26.84
N GLN A 27 -9.32 54.83 -26.42
CA GLN A 27 -9.30 55.36 -25.06
C GLN A 27 -9.07 54.15 -24.16
N ASP A 28 -7.95 54.13 -23.43
CA ASP A 28 -7.66 53.09 -22.46
C ASP A 28 -8.73 53.14 -21.36
N ARG A 29 -9.79 52.34 -21.53
CA ARG A 29 -10.79 52.10 -20.50
C ARG A 29 -10.24 51.02 -19.59
N TYR A 30 -9.72 51.45 -18.45
CA TYR A 30 -9.39 50.56 -17.36
C TYR A 30 -10.70 50.16 -16.65
N VAL A 31 -11.13 48.92 -16.84
CA VAL A 31 -12.20 48.32 -16.03
C VAL A 31 -11.54 47.69 -14.82
N ILE A 32 -11.65 48.34 -13.67
CA ILE A 32 -11.24 47.76 -12.39
C ILE A 32 -12.46 47.00 -11.84
N ILE A 33 -12.41 45.68 -11.87
CA ILE A 33 -13.38 44.82 -11.18
C ILE A 33 -12.81 44.58 -9.78
N LEU A 34 -13.35 45.29 -8.79
CA LEU A 34 -13.05 45.01 -7.39
C LEU A 34 -13.81 43.74 -6.97
N PRO A 35 -13.24 42.90 -6.09
CA PRO A 35 -14.00 41.81 -5.49
C PRO A 35 -15.19 42.40 -4.73
N GLU A 36 -16.40 42.03 -5.14
CA GLU A 36 -17.62 42.39 -4.42
C GLU A 36 -17.61 41.65 -3.07
N ILE A 37 -17.47 42.39 -1.98
CA ILE A 37 -17.71 41.84 -0.64
C ILE A 37 -19.22 41.62 -0.54
N PRO A 38 -19.70 40.39 -0.28
CA PRO A 38 -21.13 40.16 -0.13
C PRO A 38 -21.70 41.06 0.98
N ASP A 39 -22.82 41.74 0.70
CA ASP A 39 -23.56 42.59 1.67
C ASP A 39 -24.36 41.76 2.70
N ALA A 40 -23.80 40.60 3.06
CA ALA A 40 -24.37 39.67 4.01
C ALA A 40 -24.06 40.15 5.44
N THR A 41 -25.07 40.12 6.31
CA THR A 41 -24.95 40.43 7.74
C THR A 41 -25.50 39.27 8.57
N ALA A 42 -25.27 39.27 9.88
CA ALA A 42 -25.88 38.27 10.78
C ALA A 42 -27.43 38.29 10.75
N GLN A 43 -28.04 39.38 10.30
CA GLN A 43 -29.50 39.48 10.13
C GLN A 43 -29.99 38.95 8.78
N THR A 44 -29.15 39.02 7.72
CA THR A 44 -29.53 38.64 6.35
C THR A 44 -28.96 37.29 5.91
N ASN A 45 -28.01 36.72 6.66
CA ASN A 45 -27.38 35.44 6.40
C ASN A 45 -27.39 34.58 7.66
N SER A 46 -28.10 33.46 7.59
CA SER A 46 -28.31 32.52 8.70
C SER A 46 -27.02 31.87 9.19
N LEU A 47 -26.05 31.63 8.31
CA LEU A 47 -24.75 31.07 8.73
C LEU A 47 -23.94 32.09 9.53
N LEU A 48 -23.92 33.37 9.13
CA LEU A 48 -23.24 34.44 9.87
C LEU A 48 -23.83 34.66 11.27
N SER A 49 -25.09 34.28 11.51
CA SER A 49 -25.71 34.38 12.83
C SER A 49 -25.17 33.36 13.85
N VAL A 50 -24.56 32.26 13.39
CA VAL A 50 -24.08 31.16 14.25
C VAL A 50 -22.56 30.96 14.24
N VAL A 51 -21.82 31.62 13.34
CA VAL A 51 -20.36 31.38 13.18
C VAL A 51 -19.50 31.71 14.41
N HIS A 52 -20.02 32.48 15.36
CA HIS A 52 -19.36 32.81 16.63
C HIS A 52 -19.92 32.05 17.84
N GLY A 53 -20.90 31.16 17.61
CA GLY A 53 -21.63 30.44 18.66
C GLY A 53 -21.34 28.94 18.70
N ASN A 54 -21.98 28.27 19.66
CA ASN A 54 -21.95 26.80 19.81
C ASN A 54 -23.01 26.09 18.98
N ASP A 55 -23.81 26.83 18.23
CA ASP A 55 -24.95 26.29 17.51
C ASP A 55 -24.52 25.51 16.26
N LEU A 56 -25.31 24.50 15.92
CA LEU A 56 -25.14 23.79 14.65
C LEU A 56 -25.45 24.72 13.47
N PRO A 57 -24.82 24.51 12.30
CA PRO A 57 -25.25 25.21 11.10
C PRO A 57 -26.74 24.98 10.84
N PRO A 58 -27.53 26.02 10.48
CA PRO A 58 -28.97 25.91 10.27
C PRO A 58 -29.28 25.27 8.91
N PHE A 59 -28.94 23.99 8.72
CA PHE A 59 -28.95 23.32 7.42
C PHE A 59 -30.34 23.22 6.76
N ASP A 60 -31.40 23.25 7.57
CA ASP A 60 -32.80 23.25 7.14
C ASP A 60 -33.16 24.50 6.32
N LYS A 61 -32.58 25.64 6.68
CA LYS A 61 -32.84 26.95 6.06
C LYS A 61 -31.69 27.44 5.19
N LEU A 62 -30.48 26.95 5.44
CA LEU A 62 -29.27 27.41 4.78
C LEU A 62 -29.21 26.94 3.32
N SER A 63 -29.12 27.89 2.39
CA SER A 63 -28.85 27.59 0.98
C SER A 63 -27.35 27.48 0.69
N THR A 64 -26.98 26.71 -0.33
CA THR A 64 -25.55 26.56 -0.69
C THR A 64 -24.94 27.89 -1.14
N ARG A 65 -25.74 28.75 -1.79
CA ARG A 65 -25.32 30.11 -2.18
C ARG A 65 -25.08 31.00 -0.97
N GLU A 66 -26.00 31.02 -0.02
CA GLU A 66 -25.88 31.80 1.22
C GLU A 66 -24.65 31.38 2.04
N SER A 67 -24.38 30.07 2.13
CA SER A 67 -23.17 29.57 2.78
C SER A 67 -21.87 29.99 2.05
N ALA A 68 -21.90 30.07 0.72
CA ALA A 68 -20.78 30.54 -0.08
C ALA A 68 -20.51 32.04 0.14
N ASP A 69 -21.57 32.85 0.20
CA ASP A 69 -21.47 34.30 0.41
C ASP A 69 -20.93 34.62 1.82
N ALA A 70 -21.38 33.90 2.85
CA ALA A 70 -20.82 34.01 4.21
C ALA A 70 -19.33 33.66 4.25
N CYS A 71 -18.94 32.57 3.60
CA CYS A 71 -17.55 32.14 3.56
C CYS A 71 -16.65 33.15 2.82
N ALA A 72 -17.11 33.70 1.70
CA ALA A 72 -16.37 34.71 0.94
C ALA A 72 -16.14 35.98 1.76
N LYS A 73 -17.18 36.46 2.45
CA LYS A 73 -17.11 37.62 3.35
C LYS A 73 -16.09 37.39 4.46
N LEU A 74 -16.21 36.29 5.21
CA LEU A 74 -15.31 35.99 6.33
C LEU A 74 -13.86 35.82 5.88
N ALA A 75 -13.61 35.26 4.69
CA ALA A 75 -12.26 35.14 4.15
C ALA A 75 -11.63 36.50 3.81
N LEU A 76 -12.41 37.42 3.22
CA LEU A 76 -11.95 38.78 2.92
C LEU A 76 -11.73 39.61 4.20
N GLU A 77 -12.64 39.50 5.16
CA GLU A 77 -12.53 40.17 6.47
C GLU A 77 -11.32 39.66 7.26
N PHE A 78 -11.09 38.34 7.27
CA PHE A 78 -9.91 37.75 7.91
C PHE A 78 -8.61 38.24 7.26
N GLU A 79 -8.54 38.27 5.92
CA GLU A 79 -7.35 38.74 5.20
C GLU A 79 -7.05 40.22 5.50
N ALA A 80 -8.08 41.08 5.47
CA ALA A 80 -7.95 42.50 5.81
C ALA A 80 -7.53 42.69 7.27
N TRP A 81 -8.19 41.98 8.20
CA TRP A 81 -7.86 42.02 9.61
C TRP A 81 -6.43 41.57 9.90
N MET A 82 -5.95 40.50 9.24
CA MET A 82 -4.57 40.02 9.38
C MET A 82 -3.53 41.07 8.97
N GLN A 83 -3.85 41.91 7.98
CA GLN A 83 -2.96 43.01 7.56
C GLN A 83 -2.89 44.13 8.61
N GLU A 84 -4.02 44.48 9.20
CA GLU A 84 -4.10 45.45 10.30
C GLU A 84 -3.40 44.93 11.56
N HIS A 85 -3.65 43.66 11.91
CA HIS A 85 -3.04 42.97 13.05
C HIS A 85 -1.52 42.90 12.93
N GLY A 86 -1.00 42.52 11.76
CA GLY A 86 0.44 42.58 11.50
C GLY A 86 1.00 44.00 11.61
N SER A 87 0.19 45.03 11.34
CA SER A 87 0.63 46.42 11.40
C SER A 87 0.71 46.99 12.81
N SER A 88 -0.06 46.46 13.78
CA SER A 88 -0.09 46.96 15.16
C SER A 88 1.18 46.64 15.95
N PHE A 89 1.92 45.59 15.59
CA PHE A 89 3.18 45.19 16.26
C PHE A 89 4.34 46.20 16.12
N ASN A 90 4.19 47.26 15.33
CA ASN A 90 5.22 48.29 15.13
C ASN A 90 5.04 49.53 16.03
N SER A 91 4.08 49.53 16.96
CA SER A 91 3.85 50.67 17.87
C SER A 91 4.67 50.50 19.17
N GLU A 92 5.34 51.56 19.63
CA GLU A 92 6.21 51.55 20.83
C GLU A 92 5.50 51.16 22.15
N ASN A 93 4.17 50.98 22.14
CA ASN A 93 3.35 50.76 23.33
C ASN A 93 2.66 49.39 23.41
N ASP A 94 2.74 48.53 22.38
CA ASP A 94 2.04 47.23 22.40
C ASP A 94 2.93 46.10 22.94
N VAL A 95 2.47 45.45 24.01
CA VAL A 95 3.12 44.25 24.57
C VAL A 95 2.78 43.04 23.70
N CYS A 96 3.78 42.53 22.98
CA CYS A 96 3.68 41.27 22.25
C CYS A 96 3.70 40.08 23.23
N ASN A 97 2.51 39.57 23.57
CA ASN A 97 2.32 38.34 24.33
C ASN A 97 1.49 37.33 23.53
N PHE A 98 1.38 36.09 24.03
CA PHE A 98 0.68 35.02 23.33
C PHE A 98 -0.78 35.38 23.05
N GLU A 99 -1.49 36.01 24.00
CA GLU A 99 -2.90 36.36 23.85
C GLU A 99 -3.10 37.39 22.73
N ASN A 100 -2.26 38.42 22.68
CA ASN A 100 -2.38 39.47 21.66
C ASN A 100 -1.91 39.00 20.28
N VAL A 101 -0.98 38.05 20.19
CA VAL A 101 -0.42 37.63 18.89
C VAL A 101 -1.17 36.43 18.32
N ILE A 102 -1.34 35.36 19.11
CA ILE A 102 -1.88 34.07 18.65
C ILE A 102 -3.37 33.94 18.93
N ASP A 103 -3.84 34.21 20.16
CA ASP A 103 -5.26 33.97 20.49
C ASP A 103 -6.18 34.84 19.63
N LYS A 104 -5.79 36.10 19.37
CA LYS A 104 -6.53 36.98 18.44
C LYS A 104 -6.64 36.40 17.03
N VAL A 105 -5.59 35.75 16.53
CA VAL A 105 -5.60 35.12 15.20
C VAL A 105 -6.57 33.94 15.17
N GLU A 106 -6.55 33.09 16.20
CA GLU A 106 -7.48 31.95 16.32
C GLU A 106 -8.94 32.42 16.36
N LEU A 107 -9.24 33.49 17.11
CA LEU A 107 -10.59 34.06 17.22
C LEU A 107 -11.17 34.53 15.88
N HIS A 108 -10.33 35.03 14.97
CA HIS A 108 -10.77 35.48 13.64
C HIS A 108 -10.71 34.37 12.60
N LEU A 109 -9.86 33.36 12.80
CA LEU A 109 -9.72 32.23 11.89
C LEU A 109 -10.86 31.21 12.03
N ALA A 110 -11.28 30.91 13.25
CA ALA A 110 -12.28 29.86 13.53
C ALA A 110 -13.63 30.10 12.82
N PRO A 111 -14.22 31.31 12.80
CA PRO A 111 -15.47 31.58 12.07
C PRO A 111 -15.35 31.33 10.57
N MET A 112 -14.22 31.74 9.97
CA MET A 112 -13.94 31.51 8.54
C MET A 112 -13.84 30.01 8.23
N GLN A 113 -13.14 29.23 9.08
CA GLN A 113 -13.03 27.78 8.93
C GLN A 113 -14.39 27.09 9.10
N PHE A 114 -15.18 27.50 10.09
CA PHE A 114 -16.53 26.98 10.32
C PHE A 114 -17.43 27.21 9.11
N ALA A 115 -17.42 28.43 8.53
CA ALA A 115 -18.19 28.76 7.33
C ALA A 115 -17.72 27.96 6.11
N TRP A 116 -16.40 27.85 5.91
CA TRP A 116 -15.81 27.06 4.82
C TRP A 116 -16.17 25.58 4.91
N ASN A 117 -16.06 24.98 6.09
CA ASN A 117 -16.39 23.58 6.33
C ASN A 117 -17.88 23.31 6.11
N THR A 118 -18.75 24.22 6.56
CA THR A 118 -20.20 24.16 6.33
C THR A 118 -20.53 24.23 4.84
N PHE A 119 -19.96 25.19 4.11
CA PHE A 119 -20.15 25.32 2.66
C PHE A 119 -19.65 24.07 1.92
N ARG A 120 -18.43 23.59 2.23
CA ARG A 120 -17.86 22.39 1.62
C ARG A 120 -18.74 21.16 1.85
N HIS A 121 -19.26 21.01 3.06
CA HIS A 121 -20.16 19.91 3.39
C HIS A 121 -21.44 19.99 2.55
N LEU A 122 -22.13 21.14 2.55
CA LEU A 122 -23.34 21.35 1.75
C LEU A 122 -23.13 21.13 0.26
N ALA A 123 -22.00 21.59 -0.29
CA ALA A 123 -21.63 21.39 -1.68
C ALA A 123 -21.39 19.92 -2.03
N GLY A 124 -20.97 19.10 -1.05
CA GLY A 124 -20.73 17.67 -1.21
C GLY A 124 -21.97 16.78 -1.08
N VAL A 125 -22.97 17.20 -0.28
CA VAL A 125 -24.16 16.38 0.00
C VAL A 125 -25.40 16.80 -0.79
N ARG A 126 -25.48 18.04 -1.29
CA ARG A 126 -26.61 18.49 -2.12
C ARG A 126 -26.37 18.20 -3.61
N SER A 127 -27.46 18.19 -4.38
CA SER A 127 -27.44 17.92 -5.82
C SER A 127 -26.45 18.83 -6.57
N PHE A 128 -25.74 18.26 -7.53
CA PHE A 128 -24.74 18.93 -8.34
C PHE A 128 -25.30 20.19 -9.05
N ASP A 129 -24.74 21.36 -8.74
CA ASP A 129 -25.00 22.62 -9.44
C ASP A 129 -23.73 23.06 -10.19
N PRO A 130 -23.73 23.04 -11.54
CA PRO A 130 -22.58 23.47 -12.34
C PRO A 130 -22.13 24.91 -12.07
N ASN A 131 -23.07 25.81 -11.76
CA ASN A 131 -22.75 27.22 -11.47
C ASN A 131 -22.06 27.37 -10.12
N LEU A 132 -22.34 26.45 -9.19
CA LEU A 132 -21.69 26.40 -7.89
C LEU A 132 -20.25 25.91 -7.99
N MET A 133 -19.91 25.02 -8.94
CA MET A 133 -18.54 24.48 -9.06
C MET A 133 -17.51 25.56 -9.45
N ALA A 134 -17.88 26.47 -10.36
CA ALA A 134 -17.02 27.60 -10.71
C ALA A 134 -16.80 28.54 -9.51
N ARG A 135 -17.86 28.77 -8.72
CA ARG A 135 -17.79 29.54 -7.46
C ARG A 135 -16.97 28.80 -6.40
N PHE A 136 -17.11 27.48 -6.28
CA PHE A 136 -16.39 26.65 -5.32
C PHE A 136 -14.88 26.79 -5.52
N LYS A 137 -14.39 26.71 -6.77
CA LYS A 137 -12.97 26.90 -7.08
C LYS A 137 -12.49 28.31 -6.74
N GLY A 138 -13.26 29.33 -7.09
CA GLY A 138 -12.94 30.73 -6.75
C GLY A 138 -12.88 30.96 -5.24
N LEU A 139 -13.85 30.41 -4.50
CA LEU A 139 -13.94 30.50 -3.05
C LEU A 139 -12.84 29.69 -2.35
N GLN A 140 -12.51 28.50 -2.86
CA GLN A 140 -11.38 27.71 -2.38
C GLN A 140 -10.08 28.50 -2.50
N ASN A 141 -9.84 29.12 -3.65
CA ASN A 141 -8.65 29.96 -3.85
C ASN A 141 -8.63 31.16 -2.89
N LEU A 142 -9.79 31.79 -2.65
CA LEU A 142 -9.92 32.90 -1.72
C LEU A 142 -9.61 32.49 -0.28
N VAL A 143 -10.24 31.42 0.22
CA VAL A 143 -10.00 30.88 1.58
C VAL A 143 -8.55 30.43 1.73
N THR A 144 -8.00 29.72 0.75
CA THR A 144 -6.59 29.31 0.76
C THR A 144 -5.66 30.51 0.76
N ARG A 145 -5.94 31.54 -0.05
CA ARG A 145 -5.17 32.80 -0.04
C ARG A 145 -5.23 33.46 1.32
N ALA A 146 -6.41 33.61 1.92
CA ALA A 146 -6.58 34.22 3.24
C ALA A 146 -5.78 33.46 4.32
N ARG A 147 -5.82 32.12 4.31
CA ARG A 147 -5.00 31.26 5.21
C ARG A 147 -3.50 31.47 4.99
N ILE A 148 -3.05 31.47 3.73
CA ILE A 148 -1.63 31.63 3.37
C ILE A 148 -1.13 33.05 3.63
N HIS A 149 -1.98 34.07 3.47
CA HIS A 149 -1.62 35.48 3.67
C HIS A 149 -1.03 35.71 5.05
N ARG A 150 -1.64 35.13 6.09
CA ARG A 150 -1.12 35.12 7.46
C ARG A 150 0.30 34.53 7.53
N LEU A 151 0.55 33.41 6.85
CA LEU A 151 1.84 32.72 6.88
C LEU A 151 2.95 33.46 6.11
N ASN A 152 2.58 34.45 5.30
CA ASN A 152 3.49 35.33 4.56
C ASN A 152 3.66 36.72 5.19
N ASN A 153 2.99 37.00 6.31
CA ASN A 153 3.08 38.30 6.96
C ASN A 153 4.39 38.43 7.77
N HIS A 154 5.34 39.20 7.25
CA HIS A 154 6.66 39.39 7.88
C HIS A 154 6.60 39.95 9.32
N ARG A 155 5.69 40.89 9.61
CA ARG A 155 5.59 41.49 10.94
C ARG A 155 5.04 40.50 11.95
N PHE A 156 4.02 39.75 11.53
CA PHE A 156 3.50 38.64 12.33
C PHE A 156 4.56 37.56 12.56
N PHE A 157 5.36 37.20 11.54
CA PHE A 157 6.47 36.26 11.69
C PHE A 157 7.50 36.73 12.72
N THR A 158 7.88 38.01 12.71
CA THR A 158 8.78 38.56 13.75
C THR A 158 8.19 38.41 15.14
N ALA A 159 6.91 38.77 15.33
CA ALA A 159 6.24 38.63 16.63
C ALA A 159 6.18 37.16 17.10
N VAL A 160 5.91 36.21 16.20
CA VAL A 160 5.93 34.77 16.51
C VAL A 160 7.34 34.29 16.86
N MET A 161 8.37 34.78 16.16
CA MET A 161 9.77 34.47 16.47
C MET A 161 10.17 35.02 17.85
N ASP A 162 9.74 36.22 18.21
CA ASP A 162 10.00 36.79 19.53
C ASP A 162 9.33 35.95 20.64
N LEU A 163 8.08 35.53 20.43
CA LEU A 163 7.37 34.63 21.35
C LEU A 163 8.06 33.27 21.53
N SER A 164 8.79 32.78 20.53
CA SER A 164 9.51 31.50 20.66
C SER A 164 10.62 31.52 21.72
N HIS A 165 11.03 32.70 22.18
CA HIS A 165 12.00 32.88 23.25
C HIS A 165 11.35 33.05 24.63
N ASP A 166 10.02 33.14 24.70
CA ASP A 166 9.28 33.24 25.96
C ASP A 166 9.29 31.89 26.71
N LYS A 167 9.82 31.92 27.93
CA LYS A 167 9.94 30.74 28.79
C LYS A 167 8.66 30.43 29.57
N ASN A 168 7.66 31.31 29.51
CA ASN A 168 6.39 31.14 30.24
C ASN A 168 5.34 30.38 29.42
N LEU A 169 5.61 30.05 28.16
CA LEU A 169 4.70 29.26 27.34
C LEU A 169 4.53 27.85 27.89
N ASN A 170 3.27 27.38 27.94
CA ASN A 170 2.99 25.98 28.24
C ASN A 170 3.40 25.06 27.06
N SER A 171 3.34 23.74 27.26
CA SER A 171 3.76 22.76 26.25
C SER A 171 2.96 22.88 24.94
N VAL A 172 1.66 23.09 25.02
CA VAL A 172 0.76 23.21 23.85
C VAL A 172 1.03 24.51 23.10
N GLN A 173 1.20 25.63 23.81
CA GLN A 173 1.57 26.92 23.23
C GLN A 173 2.93 26.83 22.52
N SER A 174 3.91 26.15 23.12
CA SER A 174 5.22 25.94 22.52
C SER A 174 5.16 25.12 21.23
N ILE A 175 4.32 24.07 21.19
CA ILE A 175 4.07 23.27 19.99
C ILE A 175 3.43 24.13 18.90
N LEU A 176 2.43 24.96 19.24
CA LEU A 176 1.76 25.84 18.29
C LEU A 176 2.71 26.88 17.70
N ILE A 177 3.53 27.54 18.53
CA ILE A 177 4.55 28.49 18.05
C ILE A 177 5.54 27.80 17.11
N ALA A 178 6.02 26.60 17.48
CA ALA A 178 6.92 25.83 16.62
C ALA A 178 6.27 25.46 15.28
N LYS A 179 4.98 25.09 15.28
CA LYS A 179 4.18 24.85 14.06
C LYS A 179 4.12 26.11 13.19
N TYR A 180 3.73 27.25 13.75
CA TYR A 180 3.64 28.52 13.02
C TYR A 180 4.96 28.91 12.38
N ILE A 181 6.06 28.89 13.14
CA ILE A 181 7.41 29.19 12.61
C ILE A 181 7.73 28.26 11.45
N ARG A 182 7.45 26.97 11.59
CA ARG A 182 7.74 26.00 10.55
C ARG A 182 6.94 26.26 9.28
N GLU A 183 5.64 26.54 9.41
CA GLU A 183 4.77 26.84 8.27
C GLU A 183 5.15 28.14 7.58
N MET A 184 5.48 29.19 8.33
CA MET A 184 5.96 30.47 7.81
C MET A 184 7.29 30.29 7.05
N GLN A 185 8.21 29.49 7.59
CA GLN A 185 9.46 29.13 6.90
C GLN A 185 9.22 28.34 5.62
N LEU A 186 8.28 27.40 5.63
CA LEU A 186 7.90 26.64 4.43
C LEU A 186 7.21 27.51 3.37
N ASN A 187 6.60 28.62 3.78
CA ASN A 187 6.06 29.64 2.88
C ASN A 187 7.10 30.69 2.41
N GLY A 188 8.36 30.55 2.82
CA GLY A 188 9.48 31.34 2.31
C GLY A 188 10.01 32.42 3.25
N LEU A 189 9.43 32.59 4.44
CA LEU A 189 9.91 33.57 5.42
C LEU A 189 11.17 33.06 6.15
N GLY A 190 12.23 33.86 6.19
CA GLY A 190 13.45 33.53 6.94
C GLY A 190 14.39 32.49 6.30
N LEU A 191 14.23 32.18 4.99
CA LEU A 191 15.15 31.29 4.29
C LEU A 191 16.47 32.01 3.92
N SER A 192 17.60 31.36 4.24
CA SER A 192 18.91 31.64 3.64
C SER A 192 19.23 30.58 2.57
N ASP A 193 20.12 30.90 1.61
CA ASP A 193 20.53 29.98 0.53
C ASP A 193 21.02 28.60 1.03
N LYS A 194 21.51 28.52 2.27
CA LYS A 194 21.98 27.28 2.90
C LYS A 194 20.84 26.35 3.30
N ASN A 195 19.67 26.88 3.63
CA ASN A 195 18.48 26.13 4.07
C ASN A 195 17.78 25.44 2.89
N CYS A 196 17.90 25.97 1.67
CA CYS A 196 17.44 25.32 0.44
C CYS A 196 18.15 23.97 0.20
N LYS A 197 19.44 23.86 0.53
CA LYS A 197 20.21 22.60 0.43
C LYS A 197 19.81 21.56 1.49
N TRP A 198 19.33 22.01 2.65
CA TRP A 198 18.89 21.12 3.73
C TRP A 198 17.54 20.46 3.44
N LEU A 199 16.66 21.17 2.70
CA LEU A 199 15.40 20.64 2.19
C LEU A 199 15.60 19.43 1.25
N GLU A 200 16.63 19.47 0.39
CA GLU A 200 16.98 18.37 -0.52
C GLU A 200 17.49 17.12 0.22
N GLU A 201 18.30 17.29 1.27
CA GLU A 201 18.77 16.17 2.10
C GLU A 201 17.63 15.53 2.91
N TYR A 202 16.64 16.32 3.36
CA TYR A 202 15.46 15.79 4.04
C TYR A 202 14.54 15.02 3.09
N ARG A 203 14.33 15.52 1.87
CA ARG A 203 13.62 14.80 0.79
C ARG A 203 14.27 13.45 0.49
N ARG A 204 15.60 13.38 0.49
CA ARG A 204 16.37 12.13 0.35
C ARG A 204 16.13 11.16 1.52
N ARG A 205 16.07 11.66 2.76
CA ARG A 205 15.83 10.82 3.96
C ARG A 205 14.41 10.27 4.04
N ILE A 206 13.39 11.00 3.60
CA ILE A 206 12.01 10.48 3.47
C ILE A 206 12.00 9.28 2.52
N TYR A 207 12.72 9.36 1.40
CA TYR A 207 12.87 8.24 0.47
C TYR A 207 13.53 7.00 1.12
N ASP A 208 14.63 7.20 1.84
CA ASP A 208 15.35 6.10 2.51
C ASP A 208 14.56 5.48 3.69
N ALA A 209 13.69 6.27 4.34
CA ALA A 209 12.87 5.82 5.47
C ALA A 209 11.57 5.12 5.04
N VAL A 210 10.93 5.57 3.96
CA VAL A 210 9.64 5.04 3.48
C VAL A 210 9.83 3.80 2.59
N PHE A 211 10.98 3.63 1.93
CA PHE A 211 11.21 2.59 0.91
C PHE A 211 12.39 1.66 1.20
N LYS A 212 12.50 1.15 2.44
CA LYS A 212 13.31 -0.05 2.65
C LYS A 212 12.61 -1.26 2.03
N PHE A 213 13.32 -1.91 1.11
CA PHE A 213 12.93 -2.97 0.15
C PHE A 213 11.95 -4.08 0.60
N ARG A 214 11.64 -4.25 1.89
CA ARG A 214 10.83 -5.37 2.40
C ARG A 214 9.36 -5.29 2.00
N LEU A 215 8.73 -4.12 2.02
CA LEU A 215 7.28 -3.99 1.75
C LEU A 215 6.95 -4.28 0.28
N LYS A 216 7.68 -3.63 -0.65
CA LYS A 216 7.55 -3.86 -2.09
C LYS A 216 7.79 -5.32 -2.43
N GLN A 217 8.90 -5.91 -1.97
CA GLN A 217 9.22 -7.31 -2.24
C GLN A 217 8.15 -8.26 -1.68
N ALA A 218 7.72 -8.07 -0.43
CA ALA A 218 6.70 -8.93 0.19
C ALA A 218 5.34 -8.82 -0.51
N ALA A 219 4.88 -7.59 -0.81
CA ALA A 219 3.60 -7.36 -1.49
C ALA A 219 3.59 -7.90 -2.93
N VAL A 220 4.64 -7.62 -3.70
CA VAL A 220 4.78 -8.10 -5.09
C VAL A 220 4.89 -9.63 -5.11
N LYS A 221 5.71 -10.21 -4.22
CA LYS A 221 5.81 -11.67 -4.10
C LYS A 221 4.46 -12.29 -3.78
N ARG A 222 3.77 -11.78 -2.77
CA ARG A 222 2.46 -12.30 -2.35
C ARG A 222 1.41 -12.16 -3.44
N LEU A 223 1.40 -11.06 -4.20
CA LEU A 223 0.51 -10.87 -5.34
C LEU A 223 0.82 -11.87 -6.46
N SER A 224 2.10 -12.08 -6.80
CA SER A 224 2.50 -13.09 -7.79
C SER A 224 2.01 -14.48 -7.41
N GLU A 225 2.22 -14.89 -6.15
CA GLU A 225 1.72 -16.17 -5.61
C GLU A 225 0.19 -16.24 -5.71
N GLN A 226 -0.52 -15.14 -5.40
CA GLN A 226 -1.98 -15.09 -5.48
C GLN A 226 -2.47 -15.22 -6.93
N VAL A 227 -1.84 -14.54 -7.89
CA VAL A 227 -2.18 -14.62 -9.32
C VAL A 227 -1.94 -16.04 -9.85
N GLU A 228 -0.86 -16.69 -9.43
CA GLU A 228 -0.60 -18.11 -9.76
C GLU A 228 -1.70 -19.03 -9.21
N MET A 229 -2.21 -18.77 -8.00
CA MET A 229 -3.32 -19.53 -7.42
C MET A 229 -4.68 -19.25 -8.12
N MET A 230 -4.90 -18.04 -8.61
CA MET A 230 -6.11 -17.67 -9.35
C MET A 230 -6.17 -18.30 -10.75
N GLN A 231 -5.02 -18.53 -11.39
CA GLN A 231 -4.94 -18.95 -12.79
C GLN A 231 -5.62 -20.32 -13.07
N PRO A 232 -5.45 -21.36 -12.23
CA PRO A 232 -6.19 -22.62 -12.36
C PRO A 232 -7.70 -22.46 -12.12
N LEU A 233 -8.09 -21.58 -11.19
CA LEU A 233 -9.51 -21.34 -10.87
C LEU A 233 -10.23 -20.71 -12.07
N ALA A 234 -9.63 -19.67 -12.66
CA ALA A 234 -10.14 -19.01 -13.86
C ALA A 234 -10.20 -19.94 -15.07
N ALA A 235 -9.19 -20.78 -15.26
CA ALA A 235 -9.17 -21.76 -16.34
C ALA A 235 -10.26 -22.83 -16.19
N ARG A 236 -10.56 -23.25 -14.95
CA ARG A 236 -11.59 -24.28 -14.67
C ARG A 236 -13.02 -23.73 -14.73
N GLN A 237 -13.26 -22.54 -14.19
CA GLN A 237 -14.61 -21.99 -14.06
C GLN A 237 -15.10 -21.30 -15.33
N ASP A 238 -14.25 -20.47 -15.95
CA ASP A 238 -14.68 -19.56 -17.03
C ASP A 238 -13.88 -19.77 -18.33
N ALA A 239 -13.06 -20.83 -18.39
CA ALA A 239 -12.17 -21.15 -19.50
C ALA A 239 -11.24 -19.99 -19.91
N LEU A 240 -10.93 -19.08 -18.97
CA LEU A 240 -10.03 -17.97 -19.21
C LEU A 240 -8.59 -18.46 -19.35
N ARG A 241 -7.89 -17.91 -20.34
CA ARG A 241 -6.50 -18.25 -20.65
C ARG A 241 -5.53 -17.37 -19.86
N SER A 242 -4.34 -17.91 -19.59
CA SER A 242 -3.22 -17.16 -19.00
C SER A 242 -2.62 -16.14 -19.98
N PRO A 243 -2.12 -14.98 -19.51
CA PRO A 243 -2.17 -14.50 -18.12
C PRO A 243 -3.49 -13.76 -17.80
N LEU A 244 -3.91 -13.83 -16.53
CA LEU A 244 -4.98 -12.98 -16.01
C LEU A 244 -4.68 -11.49 -16.24
N LYS A 245 -5.72 -10.72 -16.51
CA LYS A 245 -5.65 -9.28 -16.78
C LYS A 245 -6.07 -8.48 -15.54
N PRO A 246 -5.76 -7.17 -15.48
CA PRO A 246 -6.09 -6.33 -14.32
C PRO A 246 -7.57 -6.39 -13.91
N TRP A 247 -8.48 -6.46 -14.88
CA TRP A 247 -9.93 -6.53 -14.63
C TRP A 247 -10.41 -7.89 -14.13
N ASP A 248 -9.57 -8.92 -14.17
CA ASP A 248 -9.90 -10.27 -13.67
C ASP A 248 -9.54 -10.42 -12.17
N LEU A 249 -8.62 -9.58 -11.66
CA LEU A 249 -8.00 -9.77 -10.34
C LEU A 249 -9.01 -9.73 -9.20
N ASP A 250 -9.82 -8.67 -9.09
CA ASP A 250 -10.77 -8.52 -7.99
C ASP A 250 -11.81 -9.65 -7.97
N TYR A 251 -12.19 -10.14 -9.15
CA TYR A 251 -13.14 -11.24 -9.27
C TYR A 251 -12.53 -12.56 -8.78
N TYR A 252 -11.34 -12.93 -9.26
CA TYR A 252 -10.72 -14.20 -8.87
C TYR A 252 -10.08 -14.17 -7.48
N ALA A 253 -9.60 -13.01 -7.01
CA ALA A 253 -9.17 -12.83 -5.63
C ALA A 253 -10.33 -13.08 -4.67
N ARG A 254 -11.53 -12.56 -4.98
CA ARG A 254 -12.74 -12.87 -4.23
C ARG A 254 -13.10 -14.35 -4.30
N LYS A 255 -13.12 -14.95 -5.49
CA LYS A 255 -13.48 -16.38 -5.64
C LYS A 255 -12.52 -17.30 -4.90
N LEU A 256 -11.21 -17.00 -4.94
CA LEU A 256 -10.19 -17.71 -4.19
C LEU A 256 -10.40 -17.56 -2.68
N ALA A 257 -10.68 -16.35 -2.20
CA ALA A 257 -10.95 -16.10 -0.79
C ALA A 257 -12.26 -16.75 -0.30
N GLU A 258 -13.33 -16.72 -1.11
CA GLU A 258 -14.60 -17.44 -0.82
C GLU A 258 -14.33 -18.94 -0.64
N HIS A 259 -13.51 -19.53 -1.52
CA HIS A 259 -13.14 -20.95 -1.48
C HIS A 259 -12.23 -21.29 -0.28
N ASP A 260 -11.13 -20.56 -0.09
CA ASP A 260 -10.08 -20.93 0.88
C ASP A 260 -10.52 -20.76 2.34
N TYR A 261 -11.50 -19.89 2.60
CA TYR A 261 -12.01 -19.60 3.94
C TYR A 261 -13.43 -20.09 4.20
N ASP A 262 -14.06 -20.74 3.22
CA ASP A 262 -15.46 -21.19 3.30
C ASP A 262 -16.42 -20.05 3.67
N ILE A 263 -16.36 -18.97 2.87
CA ILE A 263 -17.13 -17.74 3.08
C ILE A 263 -17.97 -17.42 1.83
N ASP A 264 -19.22 -17.05 2.07
CA ASP A 264 -20.07 -16.38 1.08
C ASP A 264 -20.25 -14.91 1.51
N PHE A 265 -19.64 -13.98 0.78
CA PHE A 265 -19.73 -12.55 1.07
C PHE A 265 -21.14 -11.98 0.94
N GLY A 266 -21.98 -12.57 0.08
CA GLY A 266 -23.37 -12.19 -0.08
C GLY A 266 -24.19 -12.53 1.16
N GLN A 267 -24.08 -13.78 1.63
CA GLN A 267 -24.75 -14.22 2.85
C GLN A 267 -24.19 -13.55 4.11
N THR A 268 -22.87 -13.37 4.18
CA THR A 268 -22.22 -12.75 5.35
C THR A 268 -22.67 -11.29 5.54
N ALA A 269 -23.04 -10.57 4.48
CA ALA A 269 -23.57 -9.21 4.58
C ALA A 269 -24.89 -9.15 5.39
N GLU A 270 -25.68 -10.23 5.44
CA GLU A 270 -26.93 -10.30 6.21
C GLU A 270 -26.71 -10.17 7.73
N TYR A 271 -25.46 -10.31 8.20
CA TYR A 271 -25.06 -10.10 9.60
C TYR A 271 -24.74 -8.64 9.95
N PHE A 272 -24.75 -7.74 8.97
CA PHE A 272 -24.41 -6.32 9.16
C PHE A 272 -25.50 -5.37 8.64
N PRO A 273 -26.76 -5.48 9.12
CA PRO A 273 -27.80 -4.49 8.82
C PRO A 273 -27.43 -3.13 9.44
N TYR A 274 -27.29 -2.10 8.59
CA TYR A 274 -26.64 -0.82 8.94
C TYR A 274 -27.11 -0.19 10.26
N MET A 275 -28.42 0.01 10.45
CA MET A 275 -28.94 0.70 11.64
C MET A 275 -28.64 -0.07 12.94
N GLN A 276 -28.81 -1.39 12.92
CA GLN A 276 -28.50 -2.22 14.08
C GLN A 276 -27.00 -2.30 14.30
N PHE A 277 -26.22 -2.41 13.22
CA PHE A 277 -24.77 -2.45 13.28
C PHE A 277 -24.19 -1.16 13.87
N LEU A 278 -24.71 0.00 13.47
CA LEU A 278 -24.36 1.31 14.04
C LEU A 278 -24.60 1.35 15.55
N SER A 279 -25.77 0.89 16.01
CA SER A 279 -26.10 0.79 17.44
C SER A 279 -25.10 -0.10 18.19
N ASN A 280 -24.80 -1.29 17.65
CA ASN A 280 -23.85 -2.22 18.25
C ASN A 280 -22.45 -1.61 18.37
N VAL A 281 -22.02 -0.83 17.36
CA VAL A 281 -20.73 -0.13 17.36
C VAL A 281 -20.70 0.94 18.45
N PHE A 282 -21.75 1.74 18.58
CA PHE A 282 -21.83 2.74 19.67
C PHE A 282 -21.85 2.09 21.05
N GLU A 283 -22.54 0.97 21.23
CA GLU A 283 -22.52 0.20 22.49
C GLU A 283 -21.14 -0.39 22.78
N LEU A 284 -20.43 -0.89 21.77
CA LEU A 284 -19.05 -1.36 21.93
C LEU A 284 -18.11 -0.21 22.30
N ILE A 285 -18.21 0.94 21.62
CA ILE A 285 -17.42 2.13 21.93
C ILE A 285 -17.69 2.59 23.37
N LYS A 286 -18.95 2.60 23.81
CA LYS A 286 -19.31 2.90 25.19
C LYS A 286 -18.58 2.00 26.19
N ARG A 287 -18.58 0.68 25.97
CA ARG A 287 -17.91 -0.28 26.86
C ARG A 287 -16.39 -0.15 26.87
N LEU A 288 -15.78 0.18 25.73
CA LEU A 288 -14.33 0.18 25.57
C LEU A 288 -13.69 1.54 25.87
N PHE A 289 -14.39 2.63 25.62
CA PHE A 289 -13.86 4.00 25.66
C PHE A 289 -14.64 4.95 26.58
N ASP A 290 -15.72 4.50 27.22
CA ASP A 290 -16.62 5.30 28.07
C ASP A 290 -17.22 6.52 27.31
N ILE A 291 -17.68 6.29 26.08
CA ILE A 291 -18.26 7.34 25.23
C ILE A 291 -19.67 6.96 24.84
N THR A 292 -20.61 7.86 25.08
CA THR A 292 -22.03 7.62 24.83
C THR A 292 -22.48 8.43 23.61
N PHE A 293 -23.19 7.75 22.71
CA PHE A 293 -23.88 8.36 21.58
C PHE A 293 -25.38 8.35 21.86
N THR A 294 -26.02 9.51 21.84
CA THR A 294 -27.46 9.66 22.10
C THR A 294 -28.13 10.27 20.87
N LEU A 295 -29.11 9.57 20.30
CA LEU A 295 -29.89 10.11 19.18
C LEU A 295 -30.68 11.34 19.65
N VAL A 296 -30.52 12.46 18.96
CA VAL A 296 -31.28 13.69 19.24
C VAL A 296 -32.68 13.53 18.65
N SER A 297 -33.70 13.39 19.51
CA SER A 297 -35.10 13.27 19.11
C SER A 297 -35.73 14.66 18.87
N GLY A 298 -36.22 14.94 17.65
CA GLY A 298 -36.93 16.18 17.30
C GLY A 298 -36.64 16.66 15.87
N GLU A 299 -37.13 17.86 15.50
CA GLU A 299 -36.73 18.56 14.28
C GLU A 299 -35.31 19.12 14.44
N ALA A 300 -34.29 18.28 14.17
CA ALA A 300 -32.92 18.75 14.04
C ALA A 300 -32.77 19.53 12.73
N ALA A 301 -32.03 20.65 12.75
CA ALA A 301 -31.71 21.42 11.55
C ALA A 301 -30.67 20.67 10.69
N VAL A 302 -31.13 19.69 9.91
CA VAL A 302 -30.31 18.82 9.04
C VAL A 302 -30.57 19.08 7.56
N TRP A 303 -29.63 18.68 6.70
CA TRP A 303 -29.70 18.96 5.25
C TRP A 303 -30.59 17.99 4.47
N ASP A 304 -30.96 16.84 5.04
CA ASP A 304 -31.87 15.85 4.47
C ASP A 304 -32.62 15.07 5.58
N LYS A 305 -33.82 14.57 5.29
CA LYS A 305 -34.68 13.81 6.21
C LYS A 305 -34.07 12.47 6.67
N GLU A 306 -33.13 11.92 5.91
CA GLU A 306 -32.45 10.66 6.24
C GLU A 306 -31.25 10.86 7.19
N VAL A 307 -30.88 12.12 7.47
CA VAL A 307 -29.78 12.45 8.38
C VAL A 307 -30.20 12.23 9.83
N GLN A 308 -29.38 11.49 10.56
CA GLN A 308 -29.53 11.28 12.00
C GLN A 308 -28.49 12.10 12.76
N LEU A 309 -28.95 12.87 13.75
CA LEU A 309 -28.08 13.65 14.63
C LEU A 309 -27.86 12.91 15.96
N PHE A 310 -26.60 12.73 16.33
CA PHE A 310 -26.22 12.13 17.61
C PHE A 310 -25.44 13.14 18.46
N GLU A 311 -25.84 13.29 19.71
CA GLU A 311 -25.02 13.94 20.73
C GLU A 311 -24.00 12.93 21.26
N VAL A 312 -22.75 13.36 21.39
CA VAL A 312 -21.65 12.54 21.89
C VAL A 312 -21.19 13.10 23.22
N THR A 313 -21.20 12.26 24.26
CA THR A 313 -20.77 12.62 25.61
C THR A 313 -19.64 11.71 26.07
N ASP A 314 -18.60 12.34 26.62
CA ASP A 314 -17.52 11.68 27.36
C ASP A 314 -17.79 11.90 28.85
N GLU A 315 -17.72 10.84 29.66
CA GLU A 315 -17.94 10.93 31.11
C GLU A 315 -16.91 11.85 31.82
N ASN A 316 -15.77 12.15 31.18
CA ASN A 316 -14.64 12.84 31.84
C ASN A 316 -14.13 14.14 31.16
N ALA A 317 -14.77 14.69 30.11
CA ALA A 317 -14.23 15.89 29.46
C ALA A 317 -15.20 16.75 28.61
N ARG A 318 -15.05 18.08 28.73
CA ARG A 318 -15.19 19.04 27.62
C ARG A 318 -14.05 20.08 27.73
N SER A 319 -13.36 20.39 26.63
CA SER A 319 -12.47 21.55 26.54
C SER A 319 -13.29 22.85 26.59
N SER A 320 -12.80 23.86 27.31
CA SER A 320 -13.55 25.06 27.68
C SER A 320 -13.07 26.35 27.00
N ILE A 321 -12.10 26.30 26.07
CA ILE A 321 -11.38 27.51 25.65
C ILE A 321 -11.99 28.20 24.42
N ILE A 322 -12.44 27.46 23.40
CA ILE A 322 -12.94 28.07 22.15
C ILE A 322 -14.48 28.18 22.11
N GLY A 323 -15.18 27.38 22.92
CA GLY A 323 -16.64 27.43 22.95
C GLY A 323 -17.29 27.10 21.60
N HIS A 324 -16.66 26.25 20.77
CA HIS A 324 -17.30 25.59 19.63
C HIS A 324 -17.41 24.09 19.92
N THR A 325 -18.56 23.50 19.57
CA THR A 325 -18.77 22.06 19.67
C THR A 325 -18.20 21.37 18.43
N PRO A 326 -17.32 20.35 18.55
CA PRO A 326 -16.84 19.58 17.41
C PRO A 326 -17.99 18.90 16.67
N ILE A 327 -18.04 19.03 15.35
CA ILE A 327 -19.07 18.42 14.49
C ILE A 327 -18.40 17.50 13.49
N VAL A 328 -18.90 16.26 13.39
CA VAL A 328 -18.45 15.29 12.37
C VAL A 328 -19.63 14.87 11.51
N TYR A 329 -19.39 14.82 10.20
CA TYR A 329 -20.35 14.34 9.21
C TYR A 329 -19.94 12.96 8.72
N LEU A 330 -20.75 11.94 8.99
CA LEU A 330 -20.55 10.57 8.50
C LEU A 330 -21.46 10.34 7.28
N ASN A 331 -20.88 10.28 6.08
CA ASN A 331 -21.62 10.03 4.84
C ASN A 331 -21.34 8.62 4.32
N LEU A 332 -22.38 7.83 4.08
CA LEU A 332 -22.30 6.47 3.54
C LEU A 332 -23.20 6.34 2.31
N ASN A 333 -22.64 5.85 1.21
CA ASN A 333 -23.38 5.65 -0.04
C ASN A 333 -23.93 4.22 -0.13
N LEU A 334 -24.93 3.91 0.69
CA LEU A 334 -25.55 2.59 0.72
C LEU A 334 -26.55 2.40 -0.44
N SER A 335 -26.79 1.15 -0.83
CA SER A 335 -27.72 0.84 -1.93
C SER A 335 -29.16 1.26 -1.61
N SER A 336 -29.78 1.97 -2.55
CA SER A 336 -31.18 2.40 -2.48
C SER A 336 -32.19 1.26 -2.73
N GLU A 337 -31.74 0.05 -3.05
CA GLU A 337 -32.60 -1.14 -3.21
C GLU A 337 -33.35 -1.49 -1.92
N SER A 338 -32.76 -1.16 -0.77
CA SER A 338 -33.35 -1.33 0.57
C SER A 338 -34.65 -0.55 0.75
N LEU A 339 -34.73 0.67 0.19
CA LEU A 339 -35.89 1.55 0.25
C LEU A 339 -37.11 1.02 -0.54
N LYS A 340 -36.88 0.13 -1.52
CA LYS A 340 -37.95 -0.43 -2.37
C LYS A 340 -38.52 -1.74 -1.86
N THR A 341 -37.72 -2.50 -1.10
CA THR A 341 -37.99 -3.92 -0.79
C THR A 341 -38.36 -4.17 0.67
N GLY A 342 -38.19 -3.18 1.56
CA GLY A 342 -38.40 -3.34 3.01
C GLY A 342 -37.31 -4.15 3.71
N VAL A 343 -36.29 -4.60 2.97
CA VAL A 343 -35.08 -5.25 3.51
C VAL A 343 -34.10 -4.16 3.95
N PRO A 344 -33.46 -4.27 5.13
CA PRO A 344 -32.50 -3.25 5.58
C PRO A 344 -31.29 -3.17 4.64
N ALA A 345 -30.66 -1.99 4.59
CA ALA A 345 -29.39 -1.84 3.91
C ALA A 345 -28.29 -2.62 4.67
N PHE A 346 -27.59 -3.50 3.97
CA PHE A 346 -26.48 -4.27 4.52
C PHE A 346 -25.13 -3.59 4.22
N LEU A 347 -24.21 -3.68 5.18
CA LEU A 347 -22.81 -3.34 4.95
C LEU A 347 -22.10 -4.54 4.33
N HIS A 348 -21.73 -4.40 3.06
CA HIS A 348 -20.74 -5.29 2.44
C HIS A 348 -19.36 -5.05 3.06
N TRP A 349 -18.43 -5.99 2.84
CA TRP A 349 -17.12 -5.99 3.51
C TRP A 349 -16.32 -4.68 3.32
N ASP A 350 -16.45 -4.04 2.16
CA ASP A 350 -15.78 -2.80 1.80
C ASP A 350 -16.38 -1.62 2.56
N HIS A 351 -17.71 -1.52 2.59
CA HIS A 351 -18.44 -0.55 3.41
C HIS A 351 -18.18 -0.75 4.90
N LEU A 352 -18.06 -1.99 5.37
CA LEU A 352 -17.74 -2.32 6.76
C LEU A 352 -16.36 -1.79 7.16
N VAL A 353 -15.32 -2.08 6.37
CA VAL A 353 -13.95 -1.60 6.60
C VAL A 353 -13.90 -0.07 6.55
N GLN A 354 -14.54 0.54 5.55
CA GLN A 354 -14.58 2.00 5.44
C GLN A 354 -15.32 2.63 6.62
N PHE A 355 -16.44 2.05 7.04
CA PHE A 355 -17.20 2.52 8.19
C PHE A 355 -16.35 2.55 9.47
N PHE A 356 -15.58 1.51 9.75
CA PHE A 356 -14.67 1.49 10.90
C PHE A 356 -13.59 2.58 10.83
N ARG A 357 -13.04 2.84 9.64
CA ARG A 357 -12.07 3.92 9.42
C ARG A 357 -12.67 5.30 9.68
N GLU A 358 -13.90 5.52 9.23
CA GLU A 358 -14.61 6.78 9.45
C GLU A 358 -15.00 6.96 10.92
N ILE A 359 -15.36 5.89 11.63
CA ILE A 359 -15.53 5.93 13.08
C ILE A 359 -14.24 6.39 13.76
N GLY A 360 -13.09 5.79 13.43
CA GLY A 360 -11.81 6.18 14.03
C GLY A 360 -11.47 7.66 13.81
N LYS A 361 -11.70 8.18 12.60
CA LYS A 361 -11.55 9.60 12.28
C LYS A 361 -12.55 10.48 13.06
N SER A 362 -13.80 10.02 13.19
CA SER A 362 -14.83 10.74 13.94
C SER A 362 -14.45 10.85 15.41
N MET A 363 -13.98 9.77 16.02
CA MET A 363 -13.53 9.74 17.42
C MET A 363 -12.36 10.70 17.66
N GLN A 364 -11.42 10.78 16.72
CA GLN A 364 -10.29 11.69 16.80
C GLN A 364 -10.76 13.16 16.85
N ILE A 365 -11.69 13.55 15.97
CA ILE A 365 -12.20 14.93 15.93
C ILE A 365 -13.07 15.24 17.16
N LEU A 366 -13.98 14.33 17.52
CA LEU A 366 -14.98 14.56 18.57
C LEU A 366 -14.38 14.66 19.98
N LEU A 367 -13.28 13.95 20.24
CA LEU A 367 -12.70 13.84 21.58
C LEU A 367 -11.45 14.71 21.81
N SER A 368 -10.97 15.39 20.76
CA SER A 368 -9.80 16.25 20.87
C SER A 368 -9.99 17.29 21.98
N GLN A 369 -9.02 17.37 22.88
CA GLN A 369 -8.94 18.40 23.91
C GLN A 369 -7.96 19.51 23.53
N ALA A 370 -7.50 19.54 22.28
CA ALA A 370 -6.65 20.61 21.79
C ALA A 370 -7.38 21.95 21.87
N ASN A 371 -6.79 22.90 22.60
CA ASN A 371 -7.40 24.21 22.87
C ASN A 371 -7.26 25.21 21.71
N TYR A 372 -6.63 24.80 20.60
CA TYR A 372 -6.34 25.65 19.45
C TYR A 372 -6.76 24.93 18.18
N SER A 373 -7.47 25.62 17.28
CA SER A 373 -8.02 25.01 16.06
C SER A 373 -6.93 24.46 15.13
N GLU A 374 -5.76 25.10 15.13
CA GLU A 374 -4.56 24.68 14.39
C GLU A 374 -3.87 23.43 14.93
N LEU A 375 -4.20 23.00 16.16
CA LEU A 375 -3.73 21.73 16.75
C LEU A 375 -4.84 20.69 16.89
N ALA A 376 -6.09 21.10 16.77
CA ALA A 376 -7.24 20.23 16.77
C ALA A 376 -7.48 19.65 15.37
N SER A 377 -7.98 18.42 15.32
CA SER A 377 -8.29 17.71 14.09
C SER A 377 -7.06 17.55 13.17
N GLY A 378 -7.31 17.22 11.89
CA GLY A 378 -6.26 16.85 10.93
C GLY A 378 -5.19 17.91 10.62
N ASP A 379 -5.40 19.19 10.95
CA ASP A 379 -4.43 20.26 10.66
C ASP A 379 -3.24 20.27 11.66
N GLY A 380 -3.44 19.68 12.85
CA GLY A 380 -2.42 19.58 13.89
C GLY A 380 -1.54 18.34 13.84
N ILE A 381 -1.86 17.37 12.97
CA ILE A 381 -1.20 16.05 12.92
C ILE A 381 -0.26 15.97 11.72
N GLU A 382 0.92 15.39 11.93
CA GLU A 382 1.85 15.08 10.85
C GLU A 382 1.17 14.21 9.77
N ARG A 383 1.33 14.60 8.49
CA ARG A 383 0.56 14.03 7.37
C ARG A 383 0.68 12.51 7.25
N ASP A 384 1.80 11.92 7.64
CA ASP A 384 2.05 10.48 7.60
C ASP A 384 1.43 9.70 8.78
N CYS A 385 0.97 10.41 9.80
CA CYS A 385 0.35 9.88 11.01
C CYS A 385 -1.16 10.16 11.09
N ILE A 386 -1.69 11.02 10.23
CA ILE A 386 -3.09 11.48 10.25
C ILE A 386 -4.12 10.35 10.16
N MET A 387 -3.76 9.18 9.62
CA MET A 387 -4.68 8.05 9.45
C MET A 387 -4.50 6.94 10.51
N ILE A 388 -3.63 7.12 11.51
CA ILE A 388 -3.42 6.13 12.59
C ILE A 388 -4.76 5.77 13.24
N TYR A 389 -5.59 6.78 13.51
CA TYR A 389 -6.90 6.63 14.14
C TYR A 389 -7.85 5.76 13.31
N SER A 390 -7.92 6.00 12.00
CA SER A 390 -8.73 5.21 11.07
C SER A 390 -8.29 3.76 11.01
N PHE A 391 -6.99 3.50 10.86
CA PHE A 391 -6.48 2.14 10.80
C PHE A 391 -6.54 1.42 12.16
N PHE A 392 -6.35 2.13 13.27
CA PHE A 392 -6.46 1.57 14.60
C PHE A 392 -7.87 1.01 14.84
N PHE A 393 -8.92 1.81 14.54
CA PHE A 393 -10.30 1.35 14.68
C PHE A 393 -10.67 0.27 13.66
N GLU A 394 -10.16 0.33 12.42
CA GLU A 394 -10.28 -0.77 11.46
C GLU A 394 -9.78 -2.07 12.09
N HIS A 395 -8.54 -2.11 12.57
CA HIS A 395 -7.93 -3.33 13.09
C HIS A 395 -8.53 -3.77 14.42
N LEU A 396 -8.89 -2.84 15.31
CA LEU A 396 -9.54 -3.14 16.59
C LEU A 396 -10.89 -3.83 16.38
N PHE A 397 -11.73 -3.29 15.50
CA PHE A 397 -13.06 -3.84 15.23
C PHE A 397 -13.02 -5.05 14.28
N MET A 398 -11.98 -5.16 13.46
CA MET A 398 -11.67 -6.37 12.67
C MET A 398 -10.93 -7.44 13.47
N ARG A 399 -10.90 -7.37 14.80
CA ARG A 399 -10.55 -8.55 15.60
C ARG A 399 -11.71 -9.56 15.59
N PRO A 400 -11.44 -10.89 15.56
CA PRO A 400 -12.50 -11.89 15.44
C PRO A 400 -13.56 -11.85 16.55
N ASP A 401 -13.14 -11.53 17.78
CA ASP A 401 -14.02 -11.37 18.94
C ASP A 401 -14.88 -10.10 18.86
N CYS A 402 -14.28 -8.96 18.51
CA CYS A 402 -15.01 -7.71 18.27
C CYS A 402 -16.04 -7.86 17.13
N LEU A 403 -15.63 -8.40 15.99
CA LEU A 403 -16.51 -8.55 14.84
C LEU A 403 -17.67 -9.52 15.11
N ALA A 404 -17.38 -10.63 15.80
CA ALA A 404 -18.44 -11.55 16.26
C ALA A 404 -19.44 -10.83 17.17
N ASP A 405 -18.96 -10.01 18.10
CA ASP A 405 -19.83 -9.28 19.02
C ASP A 405 -20.68 -8.19 18.33
N LEU A 406 -20.14 -7.53 17.31
CA LEU A 406 -20.82 -6.52 16.50
C LEU A 406 -21.84 -7.12 15.53
N SER A 407 -21.61 -8.36 15.07
CA SER A 407 -22.43 -9.04 14.07
C SER A 407 -23.79 -9.48 14.62
N LYS A 408 -24.83 -9.42 13.80
CA LYS A 408 -26.15 -9.98 14.10
C LYS A 408 -26.96 -10.19 12.83
N HIS A 409 -27.36 -11.43 12.57
CA HIS A 409 -28.13 -11.79 11.38
C HIS A 409 -29.50 -11.11 11.40
N TYR A 410 -29.86 -10.41 10.32
CA TYR A 410 -31.08 -9.60 10.23
C TYR A 410 -32.37 -10.40 10.50
N ARG A 411 -32.47 -11.65 10.00
CA ARG A 411 -33.62 -12.54 10.25
C ARG A 411 -33.53 -13.36 11.54
N THR A 412 -32.43 -14.10 11.74
CA THR A 412 -32.34 -15.10 12.83
C THR A 412 -31.87 -14.50 14.15
N ASN A 413 -31.37 -13.26 14.16
CA ASN A 413 -30.71 -12.62 15.31
C ASN A 413 -29.44 -13.34 15.81
N GLU A 414 -28.94 -14.35 15.09
CA GLU A 414 -27.72 -15.07 15.45
C GLU A 414 -26.46 -14.22 15.18
N LYS A 415 -25.45 -14.36 16.04
CA LYS A 415 -24.14 -13.74 15.84
C LYS A 415 -23.24 -14.66 15.00
N LEU A 416 -22.27 -14.07 14.30
CA LEU A 416 -21.15 -14.84 13.76
C LEU A 416 -20.36 -15.47 14.91
N SER A 417 -19.87 -16.69 14.70
CA SER A 417 -18.91 -17.29 15.63
C SER A 417 -17.53 -16.67 15.48
N LYS A 418 -16.69 -16.72 16.52
CA LYS A 418 -15.31 -16.21 16.46
C LYS A 418 -14.52 -16.80 15.28
N ASN A 419 -14.70 -18.09 14.98
CA ASN A 419 -14.03 -18.75 13.87
C ASN A 419 -14.54 -18.25 12.50
N LYS A 420 -15.87 -18.10 12.35
CA LYS A 420 -16.43 -17.53 11.11
C LYS A 420 -15.98 -16.07 10.91
N SER A 421 -15.92 -15.28 11.97
CA SER A 421 -15.36 -13.93 11.93
C SER A 421 -13.90 -13.94 11.50
N ALA A 422 -13.06 -14.83 12.07
CA ALA A 422 -11.65 -14.95 11.67
C ALA A 422 -11.49 -15.30 10.19
N ASN A 423 -12.24 -16.29 9.70
CA ASN A 423 -12.25 -16.67 8.28
C ASN A 423 -12.69 -15.50 7.39
N PHE A 424 -13.74 -14.78 7.77
CA PHE A 424 -14.23 -13.61 7.05
C PHE A 424 -13.19 -12.49 6.99
N ILE A 425 -12.52 -12.19 8.10
CA ILE A 425 -11.44 -11.21 8.18
C ILE A 425 -10.26 -11.62 7.29
N HIS A 426 -9.86 -12.89 7.34
CA HIS A 426 -8.76 -13.40 6.51
C HIS A 426 -9.11 -13.33 5.02
N ALA A 427 -10.34 -13.71 4.64
CA ALA A 427 -10.82 -13.59 3.27
C ALA A 427 -10.78 -12.13 2.78
N ILE A 428 -11.19 -11.16 3.61
CA ILE A 428 -11.08 -9.72 3.29
C ILE A 428 -9.62 -9.31 3.08
N ARG A 429 -8.71 -9.71 3.96
CA ARG A 429 -7.29 -9.36 3.86
C ARG A 429 -6.65 -9.92 2.59
N GLU A 430 -7.02 -11.14 2.20
CA GLU A 430 -6.58 -11.75 0.94
C GLU A 430 -7.10 -10.99 -0.28
N MET A 431 -8.38 -10.62 -0.31
CA MET A 431 -8.95 -9.80 -1.40
C MET A 431 -8.32 -8.41 -1.51
N GLN A 432 -7.79 -7.86 -0.43
CA GLN A 432 -7.18 -6.52 -0.41
C GLN A 432 -5.76 -6.48 -0.96
N ILE A 433 -5.11 -7.62 -1.23
CA ILE A 433 -3.70 -7.68 -1.66
C ILE A 433 -3.45 -6.90 -2.96
N PRO A 434 -4.24 -7.06 -4.05
CA PRO A 434 -4.04 -6.27 -5.27
C PRO A 434 -4.10 -4.77 -5.03
N ALA A 435 -5.11 -4.30 -4.28
CA ALA A 435 -5.27 -2.89 -3.93
C ALA A 435 -4.14 -2.38 -3.03
N LEU A 436 -3.60 -3.23 -2.15
CA LEU A 436 -2.44 -2.88 -1.33
C LEU A 436 -1.17 -2.71 -2.18
N VAL A 437 -0.92 -3.62 -3.12
CA VAL A 437 0.22 -3.51 -4.07
C VAL A 437 0.10 -2.23 -4.89
N GLN A 438 -1.10 -1.94 -5.38
CA GLN A 438 -1.41 -0.71 -6.09
C GLN A 438 -1.15 0.54 -5.22
N ASN A 439 -1.54 0.52 -3.95
CA ASN A 439 -1.26 1.62 -3.03
C ASN A 439 0.23 1.84 -2.82
N ILE A 440 1.02 0.77 -2.69
CA ILE A 440 2.49 0.87 -2.56
C ILE A 440 3.11 1.44 -3.84
N LEU A 441 2.66 0.98 -5.02
CA LEU A 441 3.09 1.54 -6.30
C LEU A 441 2.79 3.04 -6.37
N LEU A 442 1.57 3.45 -6.00
CA LEU A 442 1.15 4.85 -6.06
C LEU A 442 1.92 5.71 -5.06
N SER A 443 2.28 5.18 -3.90
CA SER A 443 3.17 5.86 -2.95
C SER A 443 4.58 6.06 -3.52
N GLU A 444 5.15 5.05 -4.20
CA GLU A 444 6.46 5.18 -4.85
C GLU A 444 6.39 6.18 -6.01
N PHE A 445 5.35 6.06 -6.84
CA PHE A 445 5.08 6.95 -7.96
C PHE A 445 4.97 8.41 -7.51
N ASP A 446 4.17 8.71 -6.49
CA ASP A 446 3.99 10.05 -5.93
C ASP A 446 5.32 10.67 -5.49
N LEU A 447 6.16 9.92 -4.77
CA LEU A 447 7.47 10.42 -4.36
C LEU A 447 8.41 10.65 -5.56
N LEU A 448 8.39 9.77 -6.55
CA LEU A 448 9.27 9.89 -7.73
C LEU A 448 8.94 11.09 -8.60
N ILE A 449 7.65 11.38 -8.84
CA ILE A 449 7.26 12.55 -9.64
C ILE A 449 7.60 13.88 -8.94
N HIS A 450 7.58 13.91 -7.61
CA HIS A 450 7.88 15.12 -6.80
C HIS A 450 9.38 15.29 -6.49
N LYS A 451 10.25 14.34 -6.86
CA LYS A 451 11.70 14.38 -6.60
C LYS A 451 12.51 15.22 -7.61
N SER A 452 11.88 15.90 -8.57
CA SER A 452 12.49 16.72 -9.66
C SER A 452 12.87 15.99 -10.97
N SER A 453 12.43 14.75 -11.19
CA SER A 453 12.74 14.11 -12.48
C SER A 453 11.96 14.80 -13.62
N MET A 454 12.64 15.38 -14.61
CA MET A 454 12.03 15.87 -15.85
C MET A 454 11.49 14.74 -16.75
N LYS A 455 11.39 13.50 -16.26
CA LYS A 455 10.78 12.39 -16.98
C LYS A 455 9.27 12.62 -17.07
N PHE A 456 8.69 12.27 -18.21
CA PHE A 456 7.24 12.27 -18.35
C PHE A 456 6.62 11.26 -17.38
N TRP A 457 5.62 11.68 -16.60
CA TRP A 457 5.03 10.88 -15.51
C TRP A 457 4.64 9.47 -15.96
N PHE A 458 4.14 9.35 -17.19
CA PHE A 458 3.66 8.08 -17.73
C PHE A 458 4.79 7.06 -17.95
N ASP A 459 6.00 7.53 -18.29
CA ASP A 459 7.15 6.64 -18.42
C ASP A 459 7.56 6.07 -17.06
N ILE A 460 7.54 6.91 -16.02
CA ILE A 460 7.77 6.48 -14.62
C ILE A 460 6.73 5.45 -14.21
N TYR A 461 5.44 5.73 -14.45
CA TYR A 461 4.35 4.81 -14.13
C TYR A 461 4.49 3.47 -14.85
N ARG A 462 4.78 3.48 -16.15
CA ARG A 462 4.94 2.26 -16.95
C ARG A 462 6.15 1.44 -16.52
N GLU A 463 7.25 2.09 -16.15
CA GLU A 463 8.44 1.43 -15.57
C GLU A 463 8.13 0.78 -14.21
N LEU A 464 7.42 1.48 -13.32
CA LEU A 464 7.00 0.95 -12.02
C LEU A 464 6.01 -0.20 -12.16
N SER A 465 5.01 -0.08 -13.03
CA SER A 465 3.98 -1.10 -13.22
C SER A 465 4.56 -2.47 -13.56
N ARG A 466 5.66 -2.51 -14.34
CA ARG A 466 6.40 -3.74 -14.66
C ARG A 466 7.09 -4.39 -13.46
N GLN A 467 7.40 -3.62 -12.43
CA GLN A 467 8.05 -4.11 -11.21
C GLN A 467 7.05 -4.57 -10.17
N TYR A 468 5.83 -4.03 -10.20
CA TYR A 468 4.81 -4.28 -9.17
C TYR A 468 3.79 -5.35 -9.58
N PHE A 469 3.45 -5.40 -10.87
CA PHE A 469 2.40 -6.27 -11.37
C PHE A 469 2.98 -7.40 -12.23
N PRO A 470 2.64 -8.68 -11.96
CA PRO A 470 3.11 -9.82 -12.77
C PRO A 470 2.75 -9.71 -14.25
N TYR A 471 1.60 -9.09 -14.56
CA TYR A 471 1.12 -8.83 -15.93
C TYR A 471 1.69 -7.54 -16.54
N GLY A 472 2.47 -6.76 -15.79
CA GLY A 472 3.02 -5.49 -16.23
C GLY A 472 1.97 -4.40 -16.46
N TRP A 473 2.25 -3.51 -17.42
CA TRP A 473 1.35 -2.40 -17.78
C TRP A 473 0.50 -2.78 -19.00
N GLU A 474 -0.81 -2.48 -18.93
CA GLU A 474 -1.78 -2.75 -20.01
C GLU A 474 -2.18 -1.48 -20.77
N LYS A 475 -2.50 -1.62 -22.06
CA LYS A 475 -2.90 -0.47 -22.88
C LYS A 475 -4.18 0.18 -22.35
N GLY A 476 -4.11 1.47 -22.07
CA GLY A 476 -5.24 2.25 -21.55
C GLY A 476 -5.27 2.34 -20.02
N ASP A 477 -4.31 1.71 -19.33
CA ASP A 477 -4.12 1.89 -17.90
C ASP A 477 -3.41 3.23 -17.63
N TYR A 478 -4.18 4.16 -17.08
CA TYR A 478 -3.72 5.48 -16.64
C TYR A 478 -4.04 5.68 -15.16
N LEU A 479 -3.85 4.64 -14.35
CA LEU A 479 -4.23 4.65 -12.95
C LEU A 479 -3.89 5.94 -12.17
N PRO A 480 -2.69 6.56 -12.32
CA PRO A 480 -2.39 7.82 -11.64
C PRO A 480 -3.40 8.95 -11.95
N CYS A 481 -3.97 9.00 -13.15
CA CYS A 481 -4.96 10.01 -13.53
C CYS A 481 -6.31 9.87 -12.82
N ASN A 482 -6.58 8.71 -12.22
CA ASN A 482 -7.76 8.48 -11.38
C ASN A 482 -7.43 8.51 -9.87
N SER A 483 -6.20 8.88 -9.52
CA SER A 483 -5.74 8.94 -8.14
C SER A 483 -5.87 10.34 -7.56
N SER A 484 -6.08 10.40 -6.24
CA SER A 484 -6.10 11.63 -5.46
C SER A 484 -4.76 12.40 -5.53
N ILE A 485 -3.67 11.72 -5.90
CA ILE A 485 -2.34 12.32 -6.14
C ILE A 485 -2.41 13.49 -7.13
N VAL A 486 -3.24 13.39 -8.17
CA VAL A 486 -3.29 14.36 -9.27
C VAL A 486 -4.30 15.49 -9.00
N VAL A 487 -5.28 15.25 -8.12
CA VAL A 487 -6.39 16.19 -7.88
C VAL A 487 -6.32 16.92 -6.55
N ASP A 488 -5.59 16.39 -5.56
CA ASP A 488 -5.52 16.96 -4.21
C ASP A 488 -4.08 17.35 -3.85
N GLU A 489 -3.83 18.66 -3.86
CA GLU A 489 -2.54 19.27 -3.50
C GLU A 489 -2.09 18.94 -2.07
N GLN A 490 -3.02 18.60 -1.16
CA GLN A 490 -2.69 18.20 0.20
C GLN A 490 -2.05 16.80 0.24
N ILE A 491 -2.22 16.01 -0.82
CA ILE A 491 -1.74 14.64 -0.93
C ILE A 491 -0.39 14.54 -1.64
N ALA A 492 -0.07 15.51 -2.49
CA ALA A 492 1.20 15.58 -3.20
C ALA A 492 2.40 15.27 -2.27
N SER A 493 3.26 14.34 -2.69
CA SER A 493 4.44 13.84 -1.95
C SER A 493 4.14 13.21 -0.57
N SER A 494 2.90 12.82 -0.32
CA SER A 494 2.45 12.23 0.95
C SER A 494 1.47 11.07 0.79
N TYR A 495 1.30 10.51 -0.42
CA TYR A 495 0.40 9.36 -0.64
C TYR A 495 0.80 8.14 0.21
N TYR A 496 2.08 8.03 0.57
CA TYR A 496 2.63 7.02 1.48
C TYR A 496 2.07 7.06 2.91
N ARG A 497 1.39 8.14 3.31
CA ARG A 497 0.82 8.29 4.66
C ARG A 497 -0.11 7.15 5.07
N GLN A 498 -0.85 6.61 4.10
CA GLN A 498 -1.76 5.48 4.34
C GLN A 498 -0.98 4.27 4.86
N LEU A 499 0.17 3.98 4.23
CA LEU A 499 1.02 2.86 4.61
C LEU A 499 1.65 3.06 5.98
N ILE A 500 2.20 4.26 6.25
CA ILE A 500 2.86 4.54 7.53
C ILE A 500 1.87 4.53 8.69
N SER A 501 0.72 5.18 8.52
CA SER A 501 -0.35 5.15 9.51
C SER A 501 -0.86 3.73 9.78
N ASP A 502 -0.99 2.90 8.74
CA ASP A 502 -1.41 1.51 8.87
C ASP A 502 -0.34 0.65 9.56
N ILE A 503 0.95 0.85 9.25
CA ILE A 503 2.05 0.19 9.94
C ILE A 503 2.03 0.50 11.43
N ILE A 504 1.91 1.79 11.79
CA ILE A 504 1.83 2.21 13.18
C ILE A 504 0.60 1.60 13.85
N ALA A 505 -0.58 1.69 13.23
CA ALA A 505 -1.81 1.13 13.79
C ALA A 505 -1.75 -0.39 13.99
N CYS A 506 -1.21 -1.15 13.03
CA CYS A 506 -0.97 -2.59 13.17
C CYS A 506 -0.08 -2.89 14.36
N ASP A 507 0.99 -2.11 14.52
CA ASP A 507 1.97 -2.29 15.58
C ASP A 507 1.41 -1.95 16.97
N LEU A 508 0.58 -0.91 17.08
CA LEU A 508 -0.17 -0.58 18.30
C LEU A 508 -1.17 -1.68 18.66
N ILE A 509 -1.91 -2.20 17.68
CA ILE A 509 -2.89 -3.28 17.90
C ILE A 509 -2.19 -4.58 18.31
N ASN A 510 -0.98 -4.84 17.80
CA ASN A 510 -0.20 -6.00 18.20
C ASN A 510 0.13 -6.00 19.70
N ASP A 511 0.22 -4.83 20.35
CA ASP A 511 0.52 -4.73 21.80
C ASP A 511 -0.60 -5.30 22.68
N ILE A 512 -1.86 -5.36 22.21
CA ILE A 512 -2.96 -5.96 23.00
C ILE A 512 -2.89 -7.49 22.99
N GLY A 513 -2.20 -8.10 22.03
CA GLY A 513 -2.13 -9.55 21.84
C GLY A 513 -3.43 -10.20 21.31
N GLU A 514 -3.29 -11.28 20.53
CA GLU A 514 -4.43 -11.98 19.93
C GLU A 514 -5.30 -12.76 20.94
N ASN A 515 -4.70 -13.17 22.07
CA ASN A 515 -5.35 -14.01 23.08
C ASN A 515 -6.14 -13.21 24.13
N THR A 516 -5.97 -11.89 24.18
CA THR A 516 -6.64 -11.02 25.14
C THR A 516 -8.14 -11.00 24.87
N GLN A 517 -8.93 -11.33 25.89
CA GLN A 517 -10.38 -11.48 25.74
C GLN A 517 -11.07 -10.10 25.67
N LEU A 518 -12.01 -9.96 24.75
CA LEU A 518 -12.92 -8.80 24.68
C LEU A 518 -13.58 -8.54 26.05
N ASN A 519 -13.70 -7.27 26.44
CA ASN A 519 -14.23 -6.79 27.72
C ASN A 519 -13.41 -7.18 28.97
N SER A 520 -12.27 -7.86 28.84
CA SER A 520 -11.36 -8.03 29.97
C SER A 520 -10.82 -6.68 30.45
N ALA A 521 -10.45 -6.59 31.72
CA ALA A 521 -9.86 -5.37 32.28
C ALA A 521 -8.62 -4.93 31.49
N GLU A 522 -7.81 -5.88 31.01
CA GLU A 522 -6.65 -5.62 30.16
C GLU A 522 -7.05 -4.95 28.83
N PHE A 523 -8.06 -5.49 28.15
CA PHE A 523 -8.54 -4.95 26.88
C PHE A 523 -9.11 -3.53 27.05
N VAL A 524 -9.96 -3.34 28.06
CA VAL A 524 -10.57 -2.04 28.34
C VAL A 524 -9.50 -1.02 28.73
N ASN A 525 -8.52 -1.39 29.55
CA ASN A 525 -7.41 -0.52 29.92
C ASN A 525 -6.56 -0.13 28.71
N PHE A 526 -6.34 -1.04 27.75
CA PHE A 526 -5.67 -0.73 26.49
C PHE A 526 -6.44 0.33 25.68
N CYS A 527 -7.77 0.16 25.51
CA CYS A 527 -8.61 1.13 24.81
C CYS A 527 -8.64 2.51 25.52
N LYS A 528 -8.75 2.52 26.85
CA LYS A 528 -8.69 3.75 27.65
C LYS A 528 -7.33 4.44 27.55
N LYS A 529 -6.24 3.68 27.54
CA LYS A 529 -4.90 4.20 27.29
C LYS A 529 -4.81 4.82 25.89
N PHE A 530 -5.40 4.19 24.87
CA PHE A 530 -5.40 4.74 23.51
C PHE A 530 -6.20 6.04 23.45
N LYS A 531 -7.38 6.08 24.07
CA LYS A 531 -8.16 7.34 24.21
C LYS A 531 -7.33 8.45 24.83
N ASN A 532 -6.73 8.19 25.98
CA ASN A 532 -5.96 9.21 26.73
C ASN A 532 -4.71 9.67 25.99
N CYS A 533 -4.02 8.77 25.28
CA CYS A 533 -2.79 9.11 24.57
C CYS A 533 -3.04 9.71 23.18
N TYR A 534 -3.97 9.14 22.41
CA TYR A 534 -4.18 9.49 21.00
C TYR A 534 -5.40 10.40 20.79
N LEU A 535 -6.57 10.02 21.31
CA LEU A 535 -7.83 10.71 20.99
C LEU A 535 -7.96 12.06 21.71
N LEU A 536 -7.52 12.16 22.96
CA LEU A 536 -7.61 13.40 23.73
C LEU A 536 -6.49 14.40 23.36
N ALA A 537 -5.27 13.91 23.13
CA ALA A 537 -4.11 14.78 22.87
C ALA A 537 -4.09 15.31 21.44
N ASP A 538 -4.45 14.49 20.45
CA ASP A 538 -4.54 14.89 19.03
C ASP A 538 -3.25 15.58 18.54
N GLY A 539 -3.30 16.79 17.96
CA GLY A 539 -2.10 17.55 17.58
C GLY A 539 -1.39 18.29 18.73
N SER A 540 -1.85 18.16 19.98
CA SER A 540 -1.23 18.77 21.16
C SER A 540 0.03 18.03 21.64
N MET A 541 0.42 16.96 20.96
CA MET A 541 1.65 16.20 21.18
C MET A 541 2.19 15.71 19.84
N LYS A 542 3.52 15.72 19.68
CA LYS A 542 4.15 15.15 18.48
C LYS A 542 3.84 13.66 18.37
N GLN A 543 3.50 13.19 17.18
CA GLN A 543 3.00 11.82 17.00
C GLN A 543 4.04 10.74 17.35
N LEU A 544 5.33 11.02 17.13
CA LEU A 544 6.40 10.12 17.55
C LEU A 544 6.53 10.02 19.08
N GLU A 545 6.33 11.13 19.81
CA GLU A 545 6.34 11.15 21.28
C GLU A 545 5.10 10.44 21.83
N MET A 546 3.95 10.63 21.18
CA MET A 546 2.71 9.91 21.46
C MET A 546 2.88 8.40 21.27
N TYR A 547 3.49 7.98 20.16
CA TYR A 547 3.83 6.59 19.90
C TYR A 547 4.77 6.02 20.98
N ARG A 548 5.85 6.73 21.33
CA ARG A 548 6.78 6.32 22.41
C ARG A 548 6.07 6.20 23.76
N SER A 549 5.19 7.14 24.06
CA SER A 549 4.41 7.14 25.30
C SER A 549 3.46 5.95 25.39
N PHE A 550 2.81 5.60 24.28
CA PHE A 550 1.89 4.48 24.22
C PHE A 550 2.62 3.14 24.14
N ALA A 551 3.40 2.92 23.08
CA ALA A 551 4.01 1.63 22.76
C ALA A 551 5.23 1.31 23.64
N LYS A 552 5.85 2.32 24.29
CA LYS A 552 7.12 2.20 25.04
C LYS A 552 8.29 1.72 24.16
N ARG A 553 8.31 2.14 22.89
CA ARG A 553 9.33 1.79 21.87
C ARG A 553 9.77 3.03 21.09
N GLU A 554 10.97 3.00 20.54
CA GLU A 554 11.53 4.11 19.75
C GLU A 554 10.93 4.25 18.34
N SER A 555 10.50 3.14 17.72
CA SER A 555 9.97 3.11 16.35
C SER A 555 8.98 1.96 16.14
N PRO A 556 8.08 2.06 15.15
CA PRO A 556 7.12 1.01 14.83
C PRO A 556 7.74 -0.20 14.13
N SER A 557 7.24 -1.40 14.44
CA SER A 557 7.61 -2.65 13.78
C SER A 557 6.77 -2.91 12.53
N VAL A 558 7.45 -3.11 11.39
CA VAL A 558 6.79 -3.48 10.13
C VAL A 558 6.24 -4.92 10.18
N ASN A 559 6.73 -5.77 11.09
CA ASN A 559 6.30 -7.17 11.16
C ASN A 559 4.81 -7.33 11.51
N ALA A 560 4.28 -6.48 12.39
CA ALA A 560 2.86 -6.49 12.74
C ALA A 560 1.99 -6.23 11.50
N PHE A 561 2.38 -5.25 10.68
CA PHE A 561 1.73 -4.96 9.41
C PHE A 561 1.81 -6.15 8.45
N LEU A 562 3.01 -6.71 8.26
CA LEU A 562 3.22 -7.84 7.35
C LEU A 562 2.39 -9.07 7.73
N ASN A 563 2.23 -9.32 9.04
CA ASN A 563 1.40 -10.39 9.57
C ASN A 563 -0.11 -10.10 9.39
N LEU A 564 -0.60 -8.95 9.87
CA LEU A 564 -2.03 -8.60 9.83
C LEU A 564 -2.55 -8.39 8.39
N ARG A 565 -1.68 -7.95 7.47
CA ARG A 565 -1.99 -7.82 6.03
C ARG A 565 -1.68 -9.09 5.22
N ARG A 566 -1.32 -10.20 5.86
CA ARG A 566 -1.04 -11.51 5.24
C ARG A 566 -0.02 -11.45 4.09
N LEU A 567 0.98 -10.57 4.22
CA LEU A 567 2.07 -10.45 3.26
C LEU A 567 3.21 -11.44 3.52
N LEU A 568 3.16 -12.16 4.63
CA LEU A 568 4.08 -13.25 4.96
C LEU A 568 3.36 -14.58 4.91
N THR A 569 4.05 -15.60 4.40
CA THR A 569 3.64 -16.99 4.58
C THR A 569 4.13 -17.46 5.95
N LEU A 570 3.21 -17.57 6.91
CA LEU A 570 3.51 -18.13 8.22
C LEU A 570 3.49 -19.66 8.14
N ILE A 571 4.63 -20.30 8.39
CA ILE A 571 4.72 -21.76 8.49
C ILE A 571 4.78 -22.12 9.97
N GLN A 572 3.70 -22.72 10.51
CA GLN A 572 3.66 -23.16 11.89
C GLN A 572 2.97 -24.54 12.05
N PRO A 573 3.62 -25.54 12.67
CA PRO A 573 5.02 -25.52 13.11
C PRO A 573 5.97 -25.53 11.90
N ALA A 574 7.00 -24.69 11.93
CA ALA A 574 8.09 -24.78 10.97
C ALA A 574 8.87 -26.09 11.22
N SER A 575 9.15 -26.85 10.16
CA SER A 575 10.06 -27.99 10.23
C SER A 575 11.48 -27.49 9.95
N GLU A 576 12.50 -28.26 10.32
CA GLU A 576 13.89 -27.93 10.00
C GLU A 576 14.11 -27.74 8.49
N GLN A 577 13.40 -28.54 7.67
CA GLN A 577 13.42 -28.40 6.22
C GLN A 577 12.81 -27.08 5.75
N HIS A 578 11.75 -26.59 6.42
CA HIS A 578 11.18 -25.28 6.13
C HIS A 578 12.17 -24.17 6.48
N ILE A 579 12.84 -24.25 7.63
CA ILE A 579 13.86 -23.27 8.05
C ILE A 579 15.03 -23.26 7.07
N GLN A 580 15.56 -24.43 6.70
CA GLN A 580 16.68 -24.55 5.76
C GLN A 580 16.31 -24.04 4.36
N LYS A 581 15.08 -24.31 3.89
CA LYS A 581 14.62 -23.87 2.57
C LYS A 581 14.52 -22.34 2.45
N TRP A 582 14.12 -21.66 3.53
CA TRP A 582 13.78 -20.23 3.51
C TRP A 582 14.81 -19.32 4.19
N SER A 583 15.87 -19.89 4.79
CA SER A 583 17.01 -19.11 5.30
C SER A 583 17.86 -18.56 4.15
N GLU A 584 18.38 -17.34 4.30
CA GLU A 584 19.45 -16.83 3.42
C GLU A 584 20.72 -17.67 3.67
N GLU A 585 21.23 -18.31 2.62
CA GLU A 585 22.43 -19.15 2.73
C GLU A 585 23.55 -18.59 1.85
N GLU A 586 24.73 -18.44 2.44
CA GLU A 586 25.97 -18.15 1.71
C GLU A 586 26.29 -19.27 0.72
N ARG A 587 26.84 -18.89 -0.43
CA ARG A 587 27.27 -19.83 -1.48
C ARG A 587 28.77 -19.80 -1.63
N TRP A 588 29.33 -20.99 -1.78
CA TRP A 588 30.76 -21.19 -1.94
C TRP A 588 31.07 -21.62 -3.36
N MET A 589 32.10 -21.01 -3.96
CA MET A 589 32.64 -21.47 -5.24
C MET A 589 33.66 -22.58 -4.96
N VAL A 590 33.38 -23.78 -5.46
CA VAL A 590 34.21 -24.96 -5.28
C VAL A 590 35.03 -25.20 -6.54
N SER A 591 36.29 -25.59 -6.36
CA SER A 591 37.19 -26.03 -7.44
C SER A 591 37.56 -27.48 -7.18
N GLU A 592 37.01 -28.40 -7.97
CA GLU A 592 37.17 -29.84 -7.79
C GLU A 592 38.09 -30.40 -8.88
N THR A 593 39.25 -30.92 -8.47
CA THR A 593 40.18 -31.60 -9.38
C THR A 593 39.69 -33.01 -9.74
N ALA A 594 40.36 -33.68 -10.68
CA ALA A 594 40.05 -35.07 -11.01
C ALA A 594 40.33 -36.03 -9.83
N ASP A 595 41.30 -35.71 -8.99
CA ASP A 595 41.60 -36.47 -7.78
C ASP A 595 40.52 -36.25 -6.73
N ASP A 596 40.12 -35.00 -6.46
CA ASP A 596 39.03 -34.68 -5.51
C ASP A 596 37.73 -35.38 -5.91
N TYR A 597 37.43 -35.44 -7.21
CA TYR A 597 36.26 -36.18 -7.68
C TYR A 597 36.35 -37.66 -7.32
N ARG A 598 37.51 -38.31 -7.55
CA ARG A 598 37.69 -39.75 -7.27
C ARG A 598 37.69 -40.05 -5.77
N SER A 599 38.36 -39.22 -4.98
CA SER A 599 38.56 -39.46 -3.54
C SER A 599 37.41 -38.97 -2.68
N ILE A 600 36.68 -37.93 -3.09
CA ILE A 600 35.65 -37.29 -2.26
C ILE A 600 34.28 -37.41 -2.94
N THR A 601 34.08 -36.76 -4.08
CA THR A 601 32.74 -36.61 -4.68
C THR A 601 32.14 -37.93 -5.12
N LEU A 602 32.93 -38.82 -5.75
CA LEU A 602 32.46 -40.13 -6.18
C LEU A 602 32.08 -41.00 -4.98
N GLN A 603 32.89 -40.98 -3.92
CA GLN A 603 32.57 -41.69 -2.68
C GLN A 603 31.29 -41.14 -2.03
N TYR A 604 31.13 -39.81 -2.03
CA TYR A 604 29.92 -39.15 -1.55
C TYR A 604 28.67 -39.59 -2.34
N ILE A 605 28.76 -39.63 -3.66
CA ILE A 605 27.68 -40.09 -4.55
C ILE A 605 27.32 -41.56 -4.26
N GLU A 606 28.32 -42.41 -4.07
CA GLU A 606 28.13 -43.83 -3.79
C GLU A 606 27.51 -44.06 -2.40
N LYS A 607 27.91 -43.28 -1.40
CA LYS A 607 27.37 -43.31 -0.03
C LYS A 607 25.94 -42.79 0.07
N HIS A 608 25.60 -41.76 -0.71
CA HIS A 608 24.28 -41.11 -0.69
C HIS A 608 23.44 -41.43 -1.93
N LYS A 609 23.59 -42.65 -2.46
CA LYS A 609 22.94 -43.09 -3.70
C LYS A 609 21.43 -42.91 -3.63
N LEU A 610 20.90 -41.97 -4.41
CA LEU A 610 19.46 -41.77 -4.57
C LEU A 610 18.84 -42.96 -5.32
N SER A 611 17.60 -43.30 -4.97
CA SER A 611 16.84 -44.29 -5.74
C SER A 611 16.54 -43.74 -7.14
N LEU A 612 17.04 -44.44 -8.16
CA LEU A 612 16.78 -44.12 -9.58
C LEU A 612 15.61 -44.93 -10.14
N GLN A 613 14.81 -45.58 -9.28
CA GLN A 613 13.67 -46.38 -9.73
C GLN A 613 12.69 -45.56 -10.56
N TRP A 614 12.47 -44.29 -10.22
CA TRP A 614 11.61 -43.41 -10.99
C TRP A 614 12.18 -43.09 -12.38
N VAL A 615 13.51 -42.96 -12.52
CA VAL A 615 14.20 -42.77 -13.82
C VAL A 615 13.97 -44.01 -14.68
N GLN A 616 14.17 -45.20 -14.10
CA GLN A 616 13.89 -46.47 -14.78
C GLN A 616 12.43 -46.55 -15.22
N ASN A 617 11.49 -46.19 -14.36
CA ASN A 617 10.07 -46.22 -14.71
C ASN A 617 9.74 -45.28 -15.89
N VAL A 618 10.38 -44.11 -15.98
CA VAL A 618 10.23 -43.19 -17.13
C VAL A 618 10.87 -43.78 -18.40
N LEU A 619 12.06 -44.37 -18.29
CA LEU A 619 12.75 -45.01 -19.41
C LEU A 619 11.98 -46.24 -19.92
N ASP A 620 11.37 -47.02 -19.04
CA ASP A 620 10.58 -48.21 -19.38
C ASP A 620 9.14 -47.86 -19.82
N GLY A 621 8.75 -46.59 -19.72
CA GLY A 621 7.41 -46.11 -20.07
C GLY A 621 6.31 -46.55 -19.10
N THR A 622 6.67 -46.98 -17.89
CA THR A 622 5.73 -47.37 -16.82
C THR A 622 5.29 -46.19 -15.94
N ALA A 623 5.93 -45.02 -16.08
CA ALA A 623 5.54 -43.76 -15.45
C ALA A 623 5.73 -42.57 -16.41
N GLU A 624 4.94 -41.50 -16.25
CA GLU A 624 4.96 -40.27 -17.06
C GLU A 624 4.81 -40.48 -18.58
N SER A 625 4.31 -41.63 -19.02
CA SER A 625 4.25 -42.03 -20.44
C SER A 625 3.47 -41.05 -21.32
N GLU A 626 2.42 -40.42 -20.79
CA GLU A 626 1.62 -39.40 -21.51
C GLU A 626 2.38 -38.09 -21.75
N ARG A 627 3.42 -37.80 -20.96
CA ARG A 627 4.20 -36.56 -21.06
C ARG A 627 5.46 -36.72 -21.91
N ILE A 628 5.80 -37.94 -22.33
CA ILE A 628 6.98 -38.19 -23.15
C ILE A 628 6.84 -37.48 -24.52
N VAL A 629 7.84 -36.67 -24.85
CA VAL A 629 7.91 -35.93 -26.12
C VAL A 629 8.45 -36.80 -27.23
N TYR A 630 9.51 -37.55 -26.93
CA TYR A 630 10.20 -38.46 -27.84
C TYR A 630 10.80 -39.61 -27.04
N ASN A 631 10.79 -40.80 -27.63
CA ASN A 631 11.37 -42.01 -27.02
C ASN A 631 12.18 -42.77 -28.07
N ASP A 632 13.49 -42.88 -27.83
CA ASP A 632 14.39 -43.72 -28.61
C ASP A 632 14.74 -44.96 -27.78
N PRO A 633 14.33 -46.18 -28.20
CA PRO A 633 14.48 -47.39 -27.39
C PRO A 633 15.90 -47.98 -27.39
N ASP A 634 16.84 -47.44 -28.17
CA ASP A 634 18.20 -47.99 -28.25
C ASP A 634 18.92 -47.96 -26.88
N PRO A 635 19.46 -49.09 -26.40
CA PRO A 635 20.06 -49.15 -25.06
C PRO A 635 21.37 -48.36 -24.92
N GLU A 636 22.10 -48.13 -26.02
CA GLU A 636 23.43 -47.52 -26.01
C GLU A 636 23.41 -46.05 -26.44
N VAL A 637 22.61 -45.71 -27.46
CA VAL A 637 22.51 -44.35 -28.01
C VAL A 637 21.15 -43.70 -27.83
N GLY A 638 20.16 -44.43 -27.29
CA GLY A 638 18.79 -43.97 -27.10
C GLY A 638 18.57 -43.17 -25.81
N PHE A 639 17.42 -42.51 -25.75
CA PHE A 639 17.05 -41.55 -24.71
C PHE A 639 15.54 -41.31 -24.69
N VAL A 640 15.05 -40.73 -23.59
CA VAL A 640 13.68 -40.21 -23.46
C VAL A 640 13.73 -38.70 -23.32
N LEU A 641 13.01 -37.98 -24.18
CA LEU A 641 12.78 -36.54 -24.06
C LEU A 641 11.45 -36.29 -23.36
N ALA A 642 11.46 -35.58 -22.24
CA ALA A 642 10.25 -35.27 -21.48
C ALA A 642 10.27 -33.83 -20.93
N PRO A 643 9.11 -33.20 -20.69
CA PRO A 643 9.03 -31.92 -20.00
C PRO A 643 9.57 -32.03 -18.59
N SER A 644 10.34 -31.02 -18.18
CA SER A 644 10.73 -30.86 -16.79
C SER A 644 9.50 -30.48 -15.95
N LEU A 645 9.56 -30.72 -14.64
CA LEU A 645 8.57 -30.18 -13.68
C LEU A 645 8.51 -28.64 -13.70
N ARG A 646 9.51 -27.98 -14.29
CA ARG A 646 9.54 -26.51 -14.48
C ARG A 646 8.67 -26.01 -15.62
N TRP A 647 8.17 -26.90 -16.48
CA TRP A 647 7.36 -26.51 -17.63
C TRP A 647 6.08 -27.33 -17.72
N ASP A 648 4.95 -26.63 -17.78
CA ASP A 648 3.62 -27.25 -17.84
C ASP A 648 3.19 -27.62 -19.27
N GLY A 649 4.05 -27.38 -20.26
CA GLY A 649 3.81 -27.70 -21.67
C GLY A 649 2.96 -26.68 -22.43
N LYS A 650 2.60 -25.52 -21.83
CA LYS A 650 1.71 -24.54 -22.45
C LYS A 650 2.43 -23.37 -23.10
N ASP A 651 3.27 -22.64 -22.35
CA ASP A 651 4.01 -21.50 -22.91
C ASP A 651 5.34 -21.96 -23.51
N VAL A 652 5.44 -21.87 -24.83
CA VAL A 652 6.65 -22.22 -25.58
C VAL A 652 7.84 -21.31 -25.21
N ASN A 653 7.61 -20.08 -24.74
CA ASN A 653 8.69 -19.20 -24.29
C ASN A 653 9.35 -19.69 -22.99
N GLN A 654 8.65 -20.51 -22.21
CA GLN A 654 9.10 -21.17 -20.99
C GLN A 654 9.47 -22.65 -21.25
N LEU A 655 9.62 -23.05 -22.52
CA LEU A 655 9.93 -24.43 -22.87
C LEU A 655 11.14 -24.92 -22.09
N TYR A 656 10.94 -26.03 -21.37
CA TYR A 656 11.97 -26.68 -20.58
C TYR A 656 11.80 -28.21 -20.68
N LEU A 657 12.65 -28.83 -21.49
CA LEU A 657 12.70 -30.26 -21.72
C LEU A 657 13.99 -30.85 -21.16
N THR A 658 13.95 -32.14 -20.87
CA THR A 658 15.12 -32.91 -20.42
C THR A 658 15.20 -34.21 -21.19
N ALA A 659 16.36 -34.47 -21.79
CA ALA A 659 16.70 -35.73 -22.42
C ALA A 659 17.43 -36.62 -21.42
N ILE A 660 16.83 -37.74 -21.05
CA ILE A 660 17.36 -38.73 -20.12
C ILE A 660 17.95 -39.88 -20.92
N CYS A 661 19.27 -40.09 -20.81
CA CYS A 661 19.97 -41.15 -21.54
C CYS A 661 19.52 -42.54 -21.05
N ARG A 662 19.41 -43.54 -21.93
CA ARG A 662 19.12 -44.93 -21.50
C ARG A 662 20.31 -45.62 -20.86
N ARG A 663 21.51 -45.27 -21.32
CA ARG A 663 22.78 -45.81 -20.84
C ARG A 663 23.00 -45.48 -19.36
N GLN A 664 23.01 -46.53 -18.52
CA GLN A 664 22.93 -46.42 -17.05
C GLN A 664 24.26 -46.10 -16.35
N ASN A 665 25.40 -46.28 -17.02
CA ASN A 665 26.71 -46.14 -16.40
C ASN A 665 27.26 -44.70 -16.41
N LEU A 666 26.47 -43.72 -16.85
CA LEU A 666 26.86 -42.31 -16.95
C LEU A 666 26.20 -41.49 -15.84
N LYS A 667 26.98 -41.06 -14.84
CA LYS A 667 26.49 -40.28 -13.71
C LYS A 667 26.55 -38.79 -13.98
N SER A 668 27.62 -38.32 -14.63
CA SER A 668 27.87 -36.90 -14.87
C SER A 668 28.79 -36.66 -16.08
N LEU A 669 29.17 -35.40 -16.32
CA LEU A 669 30.16 -35.04 -17.34
C LEU A 669 31.50 -35.78 -17.17
N ARG A 670 31.89 -36.16 -15.94
CA ARG A 670 33.14 -36.90 -15.66
C ARG A 670 33.22 -38.26 -16.34
N ASP A 671 32.06 -38.86 -16.65
CA ASP A 671 31.97 -40.18 -17.27
C ASP A 671 31.99 -40.11 -18.81
N LEU A 672 31.77 -38.93 -19.39
CA LEU A 672 31.74 -38.76 -20.84
C LEU A 672 33.13 -38.93 -21.45
N ARG A 673 33.15 -39.54 -22.64
CA ARG A 673 34.33 -39.89 -23.46
C ARG A 673 34.00 -39.74 -24.94
N ALA A 674 35.01 -39.75 -25.82
CA ALA A 674 34.78 -39.65 -27.26
C ALA A 674 33.88 -40.77 -27.80
N GLU A 675 33.88 -41.96 -27.20
CA GLU A 675 32.97 -43.07 -27.56
C GLU A 675 31.48 -42.74 -27.36
N HIS A 676 31.15 -41.74 -26.53
CA HIS A 676 29.78 -41.32 -26.27
C HIS A 676 29.27 -40.27 -27.27
N LEU A 677 30.13 -39.77 -28.18
CA LEU A 677 29.75 -38.78 -29.19
C LEU A 677 28.57 -39.21 -30.07
N PRO A 678 28.43 -40.49 -30.51
CA PRO A 678 27.26 -40.94 -31.27
C PRO A 678 25.95 -40.79 -30.48
N MET A 679 25.94 -41.12 -29.18
CA MET A 679 24.77 -40.94 -28.31
C MET A 679 24.42 -39.45 -28.19
N LEU A 680 25.41 -38.59 -27.93
CA LEU A 680 25.20 -37.14 -27.81
C LEU A 680 24.63 -36.53 -29.09
N GLN A 681 25.17 -36.93 -30.24
CA GLN A 681 24.71 -36.49 -31.56
C GLN A 681 23.29 -36.99 -31.86
N ASN A 682 22.96 -38.23 -31.47
CA ASN A 682 21.61 -38.76 -31.59
C ASN A 682 20.62 -37.94 -30.76
N ILE A 683 20.93 -37.71 -29.47
CA ILE A 683 20.10 -36.90 -28.57
C ILE A 683 19.89 -35.51 -29.14
N PHE A 684 20.94 -34.82 -29.57
CA PHE A 684 20.84 -33.47 -30.13
C PHE A 684 19.97 -33.44 -31.38
N THR A 685 20.26 -34.30 -32.35
CA THR A 685 19.59 -34.28 -33.67
C THR A 685 18.11 -34.62 -33.53
N LYS A 686 17.79 -35.70 -32.80
CA LYS A 686 16.40 -36.14 -32.62
C LYS A 686 15.61 -35.15 -31.76
N SER A 687 16.21 -34.58 -30.72
CA SER A 687 15.53 -33.61 -29.86
C SER A 687 15.26 -32.30 -30.60
N THR A 688 16.22 -31.73 -31.33
CA THR A 688 16.02 -30.44 -32.02
C THR A 688 14.97 -30.56 -33.12
N VAL A 689 15.01 -31.65 -33.91
CA VAL A 689 13.98 -31.95 -34.92
C VAL A 689 12.60 -32.08 -34.25
N THR A 690 12.49 -32.89 -33.19
CA THR A 690 11.21 -33.08 -32.50
C THR A 690 10.68 -31.77 -31.90
N ILE A 691 11.56 -30.95 -31.32
CA ILE A 691 11.18 -29.67 -30.70
C ILE A 691 10.70 -28.68 -31.75
N GLU A 692 11.37 -28.60 -32.90
CA GLU A 692 10.97 -27.74 -34.00
C GLU A 692 9.63 -28.19 -34.60
N GLU A 693 9.45 -29.49 -34.83
CA GLU A 693 8.20 -30.06 -35.36
C GLU A 693 7.01 -29.89 -34.40
N ARG A 694 7.22 -30.12 -33.10
CA ARG A 694 6.13 -30.15 -32.11
C ARG A 694 5.81 -28.79 -31.51
N TYR A 695 6.81 -27.93 -31.34
CA TYR A 695 6.68 -26.66 -30.62
C TYR A 695 7.06 -25.44 -31.46
N GLY A 696 7.54 -25.61 -32.69
CA GLY A 696 7.90 -24.49 -33.58
C GLY A 696 9.11 -23.69 -33.09
N VAL A 697 9.96 -24.27 -32.25
CA VAL A 697 11.17 -23.60 -31.73
C VAL A 697 12.39 -24.08 -32.52
N PRO A 698 12.98 -23.22 -33.38
CA PRO A 698 14.19 -23.59 -34.11
C PRO A 698 15.39 -23.70 -33.17
N VAL A 699 16.39 -24.50 -33.57
CA VAL A 699 17.59 -24.77 -32.76
C VAL A 699 18.33 -23.51 -32.30
N ASN A 700 18.32 -22.43 -33.10
CA ASN A 700 18.97 -21.15 -32.75
C ASN A 700 18.22 -20.35 -31.67
N ARG A 701 17.06 -20.82 -31.21
CA ARG A 701 16.32 -20.29 -30.06
C ARG A 701 16.37 -21.21 -28.84
N LEU A 702 17.15 -22.29 -28.90
CA LEU A 702 17.36 -23.20 -27.79
C LEU A 702 18.69 -22.93 -27.09
N CYS A 703 18.67 -22.99 -25.76
CA CYS A 703 19.85 -23.14 -24.92
C CYS A 703 19.94 -24.61 -24.51
N ILE A 704 21.02 -25.29 -24.90
CA ILE A 704 21.19 -26.74 -24.69
C ILE A 704 22.43 -26.96 -23.84
N PHE A 705 22.28 -27.59 -22.68
CA PHE A 705 23.36 -27.69 -21.70
C PHE A 705 23.22 -28.90 -20.78
N PHE A 706 24.34 -29.24 -20.14
CA PHE A 706 24.46 -30.23 -19.08
C PHE A 706 24.59 -29.54 -17.72
N HIS A 707 24.14 -30.19 -16.65
CA HIS A 707 24.55 -29.82 -15.30
C HIS A 707 25.76 -30.63 -14.85
N TYR A 708 26.74 -29.95 -14.25
CA TYR A 708 27.75 -30.56 -13.42
C TYR A 708 27.36 -30.43 -11.93
N GLN A 709 27.45 -31.55 -11.20
CA GLN A 709 26.55 -31.90 -10.09
C GLN A 709 25.07 -32.01 -10.54
N PRO A 710 24.73 -33.02 -11.36
CA PRO A 710 23.34 -33.25 -11.80
C PRO A 710 22.45 -33.66 -10.63
N THR A 711 21.17 -33.31 -10.72
CA THR A 711 20.21 -33.43 -9.60
C THR A 711 20.03 -34.86 -9.06
N TYR A 712 20.27 -35.89 -9.88
CA TYR A 712 20.07 -37.29 -9.50
C TYR A 712 21.16 -38.22 -10.06
N TYR A 713 22.36 -37.70 -10.35
CA TYR A 713 23.54 -38.49 -10.80
C TYR A 713 23.24 -39.58 -11.85
N HIS A 714 22.39 -39.23 -12.80
CA HIS A 714 22.16 -39.93 -14.06
C HIS A 714 22.25 -38.87 -15.15
N LEU A 715 23.12 -39.08 -16.13
CA LEU A 715 23.41 -38.07 -17.14
C LEU A 715 22.14 -37.69 -17.92
N HIS A 716 21.88 -36.39 -18.01
CA HIS A 716 20.77 -35.84 -18.77
C HIS A 716 21.13 -34.48 -19.37
N ILE A 717 20.44 -34.12 -20.46
CA ILE A 717 20.66 -32.89 -21.22
C ILE A 717 19.42 -32.02 -21.14
N HIS A 718 19.61 -30.74 -20.86
CA HIS A 718 18.53 -29.76 -20.80
C HIS A 718 18.37 -29.07 -22.16
N PHE A 719 17.13 -28.91 -22.59
CA PHE A 719 16.75 -28.14 -23.77
C PHE A 719 15.76 -27.07 -23.32
N THR A 720 16.19 -25.81 -23.31
CA THR A 720 15.35 -24.69 -22.87
C THR A 720 15.21 -23.63 -23.95
N HIS A 721 14.11 -22.90 -23.97
CA HIS A 721 14.00 -21.71 -24.80
C HIS A 721 14.95 -20.62 -24.30
N LEU A 722 15.57 -19.84 -25.19
CA LEU A 722 16.58 -18.84 -24.84
C LEU A 722 16.07 -17.78 -23.84
N ARG A 723 14.76 -17.49 -23.84
CA ARG A 723 14.13 -16.57 -22.85
C ARG A 723 14.05 -17.15 -21.44
N GLU A 724 14.03 -18.46 -21.30
CA GLU A 724 13.99 -19.19 -20.03
C GLU A 724 15.40 -19.56 -19.52
N ALA A 725 16.45 -19.18 -20.26
CA ALA A 725 17.84 -19.57 -20.01
C ALA A 725 18.46 -19.00 -18.72
N THR A 726 17.69 -18.36 -17.83
CA THR A 726 18.13 -17.96 -16.48
C THR A 726 17.89 -19.07 -15.44
N ALA A 727 17.02 -20.04 -15.73
CA ALA A 727 16.67 -21.13 -14.82
C ALA A 727 17.67 -22.31 -14.91
N GLY A 728 18.53 -22.45 -13.90
CA GLY A 728 19.48 -23.57 -13.79
C GLY A 728 20.87 -23.32 -14.42
N THR A 729 21.08 -22.18 -15.05
CA THR A 729 22.32 -21.79 -15.74
C THR A 729 23.31 -21.03 -14.85
N SER A 730 23.31 -21.29 -13.54
CA SER A 730 24.26 -20.66 -12.62
C SER A 730 25.70 -20.95 -13.05
N VAL A 731 26.56 -19.94 -12.93
CA VAL A 731 27.98 -20.02 -13.31
C VAL A 731 28.64 -21.26 -12.69
N GLY A 732 29.33 -22.04 -13.51
CA GLY A 732 30.00 -23.28 -13.12
C GLY A 732 29.12 -24.52 -13.03
N ARG A 733 27.79 -24.38 -12.98
CA ARG A 733 26.85 -25.51 -12.97
C ARG A 733 26.49 -25.98 -14.37
N ALA A 734 26.19 -25.04 -15.28
CA ALA A 734 25.75 -25.36 -16.64
C ALA A 734 26.92 -25.37 -17.63
N HIS A 735 26.99 -26.40 -18.46
CA HIS A 735 27.97 -26.55 -19.54
C HIS A 735 27.25 -26.70 -20.88
N LEU A 736 27.51 -25.83 -21.84
CA LEU A 736 26.85 -25.86 -23.15
C LEU A 736 27.16 -27.18 -23.88
N TYR A 737 26.15 -27.72 -24.56
CA TYR A 737 26.27 -28.95 -25.31
C TYR A 737 27.35 -28.88 -26.39
N ALA A 738 27.40 -27.76 -27.13
CA ALA A 738 28.40 -27.56 -28.18
C ALA A 738 29.83 -27.64 -27.62
N ASP A 739 30.08 -26.92 -26.52
CA ASP A 739 31.38 -26.96 -25.84
C ASP A 739 31.74 -28.37 -25.36
N VAL A 740 30.78 -29.10 -24.78
CA VAL A 740 31.01 -30.48 -24.32
C VAL A 740 31.42 -31.39 -25.47
N VAL A 741 30.74 -31.30 -26.60
CA VAL A 741 31.04 -32.10 -27.79
C VAL A 741 32.41 -31.75 -28.37
N ASP A 742 32.72 -30.46 -28.52
CA ASP A 742 33.98 -30.02 -29.11
C ASP A 742 35.18 -30.35 -28.21
N ASN A 743 35.00 -30.25 -26.90
CA ASN A 743 35.98 -30.68 -25.91
C ASN A 743 36.25 -32.19 -26.02
N LEU A 744 35.22 -33.03 -26.08
CA LEU A 744 35.36 -34.49 -26.20
C LEU A 744 35.97 -34.93 -27.54
N ARG A 745 35.71 -34.19 -28.63
CA ARG A 745 36.35 -34.42 -29.94
C ARG A 745 37.84 -34.09 -29.91
N SER A 746 38.19 -33.02 -29.22
CA SER A 746 39.58 -32.58 -29.08
C SER A 746 40.37 -33.51 -28.16
N ASP A 747 39.72 -34.01 -27.11
CA ASP A 747 40.34 -34.80 -26.06
C ASP A 747 39.29 -35.70 -25.37
N SER A 748 39.39 -37.01 -25.61
CA SER A 748 38.42 -37.99 -25.11
C SER A 748 38.28 -37.94 -23.59
N ASP A 749 39.35 -37.64 -22.85
CA ASP A 749 39.37 -37.62 -21.39
C ASP A 749 39.23 -36.21 -20.79
N TYR A 750 38.84 -35.22 -21.60
CA TYR A 750 38.82 -33.81 -21.19
C TYR A 750 38.09 -33.57 -19.85
N TYR A 751 36.85 -34.04 -19.73
CA TYR A 751 36.05 -33.89 -18.51
C TYR A 751 36.51 -34.79 -17.37
N ALA A 752 37.17 -35.91 -17.68
CA ALA A 752 37.71 -36.81 -16.68
C ALA A 752 38.87 -36.14 -15.90
N LYS A 753 39.71 -35.36 -16.59
CA LYS A 753 40.94 -34.80 -16.02
C LYS A 753 40.88 -33.33 -15.62
N ARG A 754 39.99 -32.53 -16.23
CA ARG A 754 39.92 -31.09 -15.93
C ARG A 754 39.47 -30.82 -14.50
N THR A 755 39.87 -29.66 -13.98
CA THR A 755 39.23 -29.09 -12.79
C THR A 755 37.85 -28.55 -13.16
N MET A 756 36.87 -28.85 -12.31
CA MET A 756 35.49 -28.39 -12.46
C MET A 756 35.19 -27.35 -11.38
N HIS A 757 34.62 -26.22 -11.79
CA HIS A 757 34.25 -25.14 -10.87
C HIS A 757 32.74 -25.05 -10.79
N PHE A 758 32.16 -25.11 -9.60
CA PHE A 758 30.71 -25.05 -9.39
C PHE A 758 30.38 -24.44 -8.02
N SER A 759 29.15 -23.94 -7.86
CA SER A 759 28.70 -23.37 -6.59
C SER A 759 27.92 -24.38 -5.75
N LEU A 760 28.24 -24.45 -4.46
CA LEU A 760 27.49 -25.19 -3.44
C LEU A 760 26.96 -24.22 -2.38
N ARG A 761 25.92 -24.64 -1.65
CA ARG A 761 25.39 -23.90 -0.50
C ARG A 761 26.21 -24.23 0.74
N ASN A 762 26.26 -23.32 1.72
CA ASN A 762 27.02 -23.54 2.96
C ASN A 762 26.66 -24.85 3.69
N ASN A 763 25.39 -25.24 3.67
CA ASN A 763 24.89 -26.44 4.33
C ASN A 763 24.83 -27.66 3.41
N ASP A 764 25.40 -27.59 2.20
CA ASP A 764 25.47 -28.73 1.29
C ASP A 764 26.47 -29.76 1.86
N PRO A 765 26.06 -31.00 2.14
CA PRO A 765 26.97 -31.98 2.75
C PRO A 765 28.22 -32.26 1.91
N LEU A 766 28.13 -32.14 0.58
CA LEU A 766 29.29 -32.32 -0.30
C LEU A 766 30.32 -31.18 -0.13
N LEU A 767 29.87 -29.97 0.24
CA LEU A 767 30.78 -28.86 0.51
C LEU A 767 31.67 -29.15 1.73
N HIS A 768 31.09 -29.72 2.78
CA HIS A 768 31.84 -30.10 3.99
C HIS A 768 32.91 -31.15 3.70
N GLU A 769 32.55 -32.17 2.91
CA GLU A 769 33.49 -33.22 2.49
C GLU A 769 34.63 -32.66 1.61
N LEU A 770 34.33 -31.67 0.74
CA LEU A 770 35.31 -31.06 -0.16
C LEU A 770 36.23 -30.01 0.51
N LEU A 771 35.78 -29.35 1.58
CA LEU A 771 36.59 -28.38 2.30
C LEU A 771 37.46 -29.01 3.39
N GLY A 772 37.07 -30.17 3.94
CA GLY A 772 37.75 -30.81 5.08
C GLY A 772 37.65 -29.98 6.37
N GLU A 773 37.91 -30.59 7.53
CA GLU A 773 37.88 -29.89 8.83
C GLU A 773 38.94 -28.78 8.96
N GLU A 774 40.02 -28.81 8.16
CA GLU A 774 41.16 -27.89 8.31
C GLU A 774 41.05 -26.54 7.57
N LYS A 775 40.05 -26.31 6.70
CA LYS A 775 39.90 -25.02 5.98
C LYS A 775 38.98 -24.01 6.68
N GLN A 776 38.44 -24.33 7.86
CA GLN A 776 37.55 -23.42 8.61
C GLN A 776 38.29 -22.36 9.44
N THR A 777 39.62 -22.42 9.58
CA THR A 777 40.37 -21.54 10.50
C THR A 777 40.98 -20.28 9.87
N THR A 778 40.95 -20.10 8.54
CA THR A 778 41.64 -18.96 7.89
C THR A 778 40.80 -17.70 7.65
N THR A 779 39.51 -17.68 8.01
CA THR A 779 38.63 -16.52 7.73
C THR A 779 38.18 -15.73 8.95
N LYS A 780 38.72 -16.02 10.15
CA LYS A 780 38.40 -15.27 11.39
C LYS A 780 39.45 -14.25 11.82
N GLN A 781 40.44 -13.94 10.99
CA GLN A 781 41.53 -13.03 11.40
C GLN A 781 41.67 -11.71 10.65
N ASP A 782 40.82 -11.40 9.66
CA ASP A 782 40.78 -10.05 9.08
C ASP A 782 39.33 -9.66 8.77
N GLU A 783 38.60 -9.18 9.79
CA GLU A 783 37.53 -8.17 9.69
C GLU A 783 37.20 -7.56 11.07
#